data_AF-A0A5N7DJ24-F1
#
_entry.id   AF-A0A5N7DJ24-F1
#
_cell.length_a   1.000
_cell.length_b   1.000
_cell.length_c   1.000
_cell.angle_alpha   90.00
_cell.angle_beta   90.00
_cell.angle_gamma   90.00
#
_symmetry.space_group_name_H-M   'P 1'
#
loop_
_entity.id
_entity.type
_entity.pdbx_description
1 polymer ?
#
loop_
_entity_poly.entity_id
_entity_poly.type
_entity_poly.pdbx_seq_one_letter_code
_entity_poly.pdbx_strand_id
1 'polypeptide(L)'
;MTIKKQKRTVDTDNIQGSIWPRLPKNNESYLFFKITNKERFRQHLRGVLDRGLITTGTECEKYLRDIGEFEEACAYSRRAVPENERLPFTAINIAFTHMGLLKVEHPDVEVNYAMALEDDPDEYCRDRLNEGLFEKGMFDDLVYEFADNPETMDPHFRAPPGNETKTGLDRWKWRVDGVFIVAAQSATALRRKIADLEGAFHVGEPDEVSMEVAFRKNGNVRPGANRGKEHFGYEDHISQPKIQGLDEPPAEGEPQACPPGYIFLGHQGDPDRRRNPKWAKEGSYLVFRQLDQKVPEFETFLEQKAKEIPGDNYAGENGPEKLGAHMMGRWKSGAPVAKAVDQDDPKLAFDNKFDFRPKKSIKGCPFAAHARKMRPRADKKKDHGTEDDGDDPRYATLPKPGANEAFDIGQMEDASVILRRGITFGPELTEEEKRQKKTLEHRGIYFTCYQSLIRDGFNFLITRWGSNAGFPEHKDKTHADGPGMDPIIRQRLREDHPEDHISLYDGKDASRTVKVDLGVPWVDPRGGEYFFTPSLRALREHFSADIVNAQGQAERPVQDQLPEDPVVRDLREKVEELEQKNRALQNIVRDRVDDIGTLHDQLKEQQELHRQDLEKIKKGTLVGYAGLIRLDFLNQLADDDLRELKHQIIRALGQLAGDVDWKQWQSIIGDLNNRYGFQLNYGHGGHFEGEHWRKWKEIQYSTSASDYDRTVAFRNRMGQWCSNSKWNAAGGDAGGCALMWLTFVIQLHDVLRVYRPEIF
;
A
#
# COMPACT_ATOMS: atom_id res chain seq x y z
N MET A 1 -10.47 26.53 9.48
CA MET A 1 -10.17 26.37 10.92
C MET A 1 -10.09 24.87 11.19
N THR A 2 -8.91 24.37 11.54
CA THR A 2 -8.65 22.94 11.64
C THR A 2 -9.47 22.28 12.73
N ILE A 3 -9.74 20.98 12.55
CA ILE A 3 -10.39 20.16 13.56
C ILE A 3 -9.53 20.22 14.83
N LYS A 4 -10.10 20.75 15.92
CA LYS A 4 -9.42 20.83 17.22
C LYS A 4 -8.93 19.44 17.60
N LYS A 5 -7.70 19.36 18.13
CA LYS A 5 -7.04 18.08 18.47
C LYS A 5 -7.93 17.13 19.28
N GLN A 6 -8.71 17.64 20.24
CA GLN A 6 -9.63 16.84 21.07
C GLN A 6 -10.80 16.21 20.30
N LYS A 7 -11.06 16.65 19.07
CA LYS A 7 -12.14 16.17 18.19
C LYS A 7 -11.63 15.27 17.07
N ARG A 8 -10.31 15.01 17.01
CA ARG A 8 -9.72 14.21 15.94
C ARG A 8 -9.94 12.72 16.20
N THR A 9 -10.13 11.98 15.13
CA THR A 9 -10.26 10.52 15.16
C THR A 9 -8.92 9.81 15.28
N VAL A 10 -7.84 10.46 14.84
CA VAL A 10 -6.44 10.00 14.90
C VAL A 10 -5.69 10.87 15.90
N ASP A 11 -4.96 10.24 16.83
CA ASP A 11 -4.14 10.93 17.81
C ASP A 11 -2.79 11.36 17.22
N THR A 12 -2.61 12.67 17.04
CA THR A 12 -1.41 13.23 16.42
C THR A 12 -0.17 13.17 17.32
N ASP A 13 -0.32 12.92 18.62
CA ASP A 13 0.81 12.62 19.52
C ASP A 13 1.25 11.16 19.42
N ASN A 14 0.37 10.27 18.94
CA ASN A 14 0.67 8.85 18.86
C ASN A 14 1.19 8.41 17.48
N ILE A 15 0.90 9.16 16.42
CA ILE A 15 1.43 8.89 15.08
C ILE A 15 2.82 9.50 14.89
N GLN A 16 3.65 8.83 14.10
CA GLN A 16 4.91 9.37 13.61
C GLN A 16 4.68 10.45 12.54
N GLY A 17 5.41 11.57 12.65
CA GLY A 17 5.21 12.77 11.84
C GLY A 17 5.48 12.62 10.35
N SER A 18 6.23 11.58 9.94
CA SER A 18 6.45 11.25 8.54
C SER A 18 5.18 10.82 7.81
N ILE A 19 4.19 10.27 8.51
CA ILE A 19 2.89 9.90 7.93
C ILE A 19 2.06 11.17 7.70
N TRP A 20 1.72 11.87 8.79
CA TRP A 20 0.93 13.10 8.76
C TRP A 20 1.43 14.11 9.81
N PRO A 21 1.50 15.42 9.48
CA PRO A 21 1.21 16.01 8.16
C PRO A 21 2.34 15.76 7.15
N ARG A 22 3.59 15.69 7.61
CA ARG A 22 4.83 15.30 6.92
C ARG A 22 6.01 15.80 7.76
N LEU A 23 7.20 15.23 7.55
CA LEU A 23 8.43 15.79 8.11
C LEU A 23 8.77 17.12 7.41
N PRO A 24 8.94 18.23 8.15
CA PRO A 24 9.49 19.48 7.60
C PRO A 24 10.94 19.29 7.20
N LYS A 25 11.22 19.38 5.88
CA LYS A 25 12.53 18.99 5.35
C LYS A 25 13.04 19.87 4.22
N ASN A 26 14.35 20.10 4.25
CA ASN A 26 15.15 20.49 3.08
C ASN A 26 16.18 19.42 2.74
N ASN A 27 16.63 18.68 3.75
CA ASN A 27 17.56 17.56 3.64
C ASN A 27 16.94 16.38 4.41
N GLU A 28 17.02 15.18 3.86
CA GLU A 28 16.50 13.96 4.47
C GLU A 28 17.48 12.82 4.23
N SER A 29 17.66 11.95 5.22
CA SER A 29 18.48 10.75 5.10
C SER A 29 17.69 9.55 5.57
N TYR A 30 17.66 8.51 4.74
CA TYR A 30 17.15 7.20 5.07
C TYR A 30 18.32 6.34 5.53
N LEU A 31 18.37 6.02 6.82
CA LEU A 31 19.40 5.21 7.44
C LEU A 31 18.85 3.79 7.59
N PHE A 32 19.19 2.94 6.65
CA PHE A 32 18.80 1.54 6.70
C PHE A 32 19.72 0.79 7.65
N PHE A 33 19.15 -0.02 8.53
CA PHE A 33 19.90 -0.65 9.60
C PHE A 33 19.62 -2.15 9.73
N LYS A 34 20.56 -2.84 10.36
CA LYS A 34 20.46 -4.23 10.80
C LYS A 34 20.59 -4.29 12.31
N ILE A 35 19.68 -4.99 12.96
CA ILE A 35 19.71 -5.25 14.40
C ILE A 35 20.69 -6.39 14.64
N THR A 36 21.74 -6.11 15.41
CA THR A 36 22.81 -7.05 15.76
C THR A 36 22.59 -7.69 17.13
N ASN A 37 21.93 -6.98 18.06
CA ASN A 37 21.52 -7.50 19.36
C ASN A 37 20.07 -7.09 19.68
N LYS A 38 19.16 -8.07 19.72
CA LYS A 38 17.71 -7.85 19.86
C LYS A 38 17.36 -7.14 21.17
N GLU A 39 17.79 -7.69 22.30
CA GLU A 39 17.43 -7.21 23.64
C GLU A 39 17.99 -5.81 23.87
N ARG A 40 19.27 -5.61 23.55
CA ARG A 40 19.92 -4.31 23.67
C ARG A 40 19.28 -3.26 22.76
N PHE A 41 18.90 -3.64 21.54
CA PHE A 41 18.22 -2.72 20.62
C PHE A 41 16.89 -2.24 21.21
N ARG A 42 16.12 -3.13 21.83
CA ARG A 42 14.86 -2.77 22.51
C ARG A 42 15.08 -1.79 23.66
N GLN A 43 16.17 -1.95 24.42
CA GLN A 43 16.57 -1.02 25.50
C GLN A 43 17.04 0.34 24.95
N HIS A 44 17.88 0.34 23.90
CA HIS A 44 18.31 1.58 23.24
C HIS A 44 17.14 2.33 22.60
N LEU A 45 16.24 1.61 21.95
CA LEU A 45 15.00 2.18 21.42
C LEU A 45 14.15 2.80 22.53
N ARG A 46 14.09 2.18 23.72
CA ARG A 46 13.44 2.79 24.88
C ARG A 46 14.08 4.12 25.26
N GLY A 47 15.41 4.17 25.33
CA GLY A 47 16.15 5.41 25.58
C GLY A 47 15.95 6.49 24.51
N VAL A 48 15.75 6.11 23.24
CA VAL A 48 15.39 7.04 22.15
C VAL A 48 13.99 7.62 22.35
N LEU A 49 13.02 6.77 22.74
CA LEU A 49 11.64 7.18 23.00
C LEU A 49 11.54 8.08 24.24
N ASP A 50 12.24 7.75 25.33
CA ASP A 50 12.18 8.51 26.59
C ASP A 50 12.84 9.89 26.47
N ARG A 51 13.83 10.04 25.58
CA ARG A 51 14.39 11.34 25.19
C ARG A 51 13.51 12.14 24.22
N GLY A 52 12.37 11.58 23.79
CA GLY A 52 11.47 12.25 22.84
C GLY A 52 12.10 12.45 21.45
N LEU A 53 13.00 11.56 21.03
CA LEU A 53 13.70 11.72 19.74
C LEU A 53 12.81 11.38 18.54
N ILE A 54 11.85 10.46 18.70
CA ILE A 54 10.90 10.11 17.63
C ILE A 54 9.86 11.21 17.49
N THR A 55 9.81 11.82 16.30
CA THR A 55 9.02 13.01 16.03
C THR A 55 7.56 12.67 15.74
N THR A 56 6.65 13.37 16.41
CA THR A 56 5.20 13.16 16.32
C THR A 56 4.55 13.98 15.20
N GLY A 57 3.32 13.60 14.84
CA GLY A 57 2.48 14.40 13.95
C GLY A 57 2.17 15.79 14.52
N THR A 58 1.96 15.89 15.84
CA THR A 58 1.72 17.17 16.54
C THR A 58 2.90 18.13 16.43
N GLU A 59 4.13 17.65 16.61
CA GLU A 59 5.33 18.48 16.50
C GLU A 59 5.52 19.02 15.08
N CYS A 60 5.33 18.15 14.09
CA CYS A 60 5.40 18.52 12.68
C CYS A 60 4.31 19.54 12.31
N GLU A 61 3.06 19.29 12.72
CA GLU A 61 1.96 20.24 12.52
C GLU A 61 2.27 21.59 13.13
N LYS A 62 2.70 21.63 14.40
CA LYS A 62 3.02 22.87 15.10
C LYS A 62 4.09 23.64 14.33
N TYR A 63 5.21 23.00 13.99
CA TYR A 63 6.29 23.66 13.27
C TYR A 63 5.83 24.20 11.91
N LEU A 64 5.14 23.40 11.11
CA LEU A 64 4.67 23.81 9.78
C LEU A 64 3.68 24.98 9.86
N ARG A 65 2.83 25.02 10.88
CA ARG A 65 1.94 26.15 11.12
C ARG A 65 2.70 27.40 11.54
N ASP A 66 3.68 27.26 12.43
CA ASP A 66 4.51 28.37 12.91
C ASP A 66 5.26 29.06 11.75
N ILE A 67 5.70 28.31 10.73
CA ILE A 67 6.34 28.88 9.53
C ILE A 67 5.38 29.23 8.39
N GLY A 68 4.08 28.92 8.52
CA GLY A 68 3.07 29.14 7.48
C GLY A 68 3.11 28.14 6.31
N GLU A 69 3.80 27.00 6.46
CA GLU A 69 3.97 25.98 5.41
C GLU A 69 3.14 24.72 5.68
N PHE A 70 2.08 24.78 6.49
CA PHE A 70 1.21 23.62 6.71
C PHE A 70 0.61 23.12 5.39
N GLU A 71 0.07 24.03 4.58
CA GLU A 71 -0.35 23.76 3.20
C GLU A 71 0.90 23.59 2.31
N GLU A 72 1.20 22.37 1.90
CA GLU A 72 2.38 22.05 1.10
C GLU A 72 2.28 22.61 -0.32
N ALA A 73 1.08 22.53 -0.91
CA ALA A 73 0.81 22.87 -2.30
C ALA A 73 0.36 24.33 -2.42
N CYS A 74 1.25 25.27 -2.11
CA CYS A 74 0.97 26.69 -2.33
C CYS A 74 2.23 27.50 -2.66
N ALA A 75 2.02 28.66 -3.29
CA ALA A 75 3.11 29.55 -3.71
C ALA A 75 4.01 29.97 -2.53
N TYR A 76 3.42 30.17 -1.36
CA TYR A 76 4.17 30.50 -0.15
C TYR A 76 5.13 29.36 0.22
N SER A 77 4.68 28.11 0.32
CA SER A 77 5.52 26.94 0.66
C SER A 77 6.58 26.60 -0.39
N ARG A 78 6.37 26.99 -1.66
CA ARG A 78 7.34 26.83 -2.75
C ARG A 78 8.42 27.90 -2.81
N ARG A 79 8.33 28.97 -2.04
CA ARG A 79 9.35 30.02 -2.01
C ARG A 79 10.71 29.45 -1.60
N ALA A 80 11.77 29.87 -2.29
CA ALA A 80 13.13 29.53 -1.87
C ALA A 80 13.48 30.34 -0.62
N VAL A 81 13.64 29.67 0.52
CA VAL A 81 14.08 30.31 1.78
C VAL A 81 15.59 30.08 1.95
N PRO A 82 16.40 31.15 2.05
CA PRO A 82 17.83 31.05 2.37
C PRO A 82 18.07 30.26 3.65
N GLU A 83 19.14 29.47 3.73
CA GLU A 83 19.37 28.56 4.86
C GLU A 83 19.47 29.29 6.21
N ASN A 84 20.06 30.49 6.23
CA ASN A 84 20.19 31.35 7.41
C ASN A 84 18.85 31.93 7.92
N GLU A 85 17.80 31.89 7.11
CA GLU A 85 16.45 32.38 7.45
C GLU A 85 15.49 31.25 7.82
N ARG A 86 15.88 29.99 7.61
CA ARG A 86 15.05 28.83 7.97
C ARG A 86 15.02 28.68 9.49
N LEU A 87 13.82 28.54 10.06
CA LEU A 87 13.71 28.14 11.46
C LEU A 87 14.32 26.74 11.64
N PRO A 88 15.11 26.49 12.69
CA PRO A 88 15.67 25.18 12.92
C PRO A 88 14.58 24.13 13.19
N PHE A 89 14.69 22.98 12.53
CA PHE A 89 13.90 21.79 12.84
C PHE A 89 14.71 20.55 12.47
N THR A 90 14.62 19.52 13.31
CA THR A 90 15.17 18.20 13.07
C THR A 90 14.15 17.16 13.45
N ALA A 91 14.05 16.10 12.67
CA ALA A 91 13.10 15.02 12.90
C ALA A 91 13.77 13.65 12.82
N ILE A 92 13.26 12.68 13.59
CA ILE A 92 13.58 11.26 13.45
C ILE A 92 12.27 10.48 13.46
N ASN A 93 12.04 9.65 12.46
CA ASN A 93 11.04 8.58 12.49
C ASN A 93 11.67 7.23 12.18
N ILE A 94 10.99 6.15 12.55
CA ILE A 94 11.47 4.78 12.44
C ILE A 94 10.38 3.89 11.82
N ALA A 95 10.79 3.01 10.91
CA ALA A 95 9.95 1.97 10.35
C ALA A 95 10.73 0.65 10.28
N PHE A 96 10.02 -0.47 10.36
CA PHE A 96 10.62 -1.81 10.39
C PHE A 96 10.14 -2.63 9.20
N THR A 97 11.02 -3.45 8.62
CA THR A 97 10.60 -4.52 7.71
C THR A 97 9.93 -5.63 8.53
N HIS A 98 9.30 -6.59 7.84
CA HIS A 98 8.81 -7.79 8.52
C HIS A 98 9.91 -8.49 9.33
N MET A 99 11.09 -8.68 8.73
CA MET A 99 12.24 -9.27 9.41
C MET A 99 12.70 -8.47 10.64
N GLY A 100 12.62 -7.14 10.57
CA GLY A 100 12.91 -6.31 11.73
C GLY A 100 11.89 -6.45 12.85
N LEU A 101 10.60 -6.50 12.52
CA LEU A 101 9.54 -6.71 13.52
C LEU A 101 9.74 -8.03 14.28
N LEU A 102 10.09 -9.12 13.60
CA LEU A 102 10.41 -10.40 14.23
C LEU A 102 11.61 -10.32 15.21
N LYS A 103 12.46 -9.30 15.07
CA LYS A 103 13.60 -9.08 15.98
C LYS A 103 13.25 -8.20 17.18
N VAL A 104 12.20 -7.39 17.09
CA VAL A 104 11.79 -6.45 18.14
C VAL A 104 10.47 -6.80 18.81
N GLU A 105 9.71 -7.77 18.32
CA GLU A 105 8.50 -8.27 18.98
C GLU A 105 8.82 -8.98 20.30
N HIS A 106 7.82 -9.07 21.18
CA HIS A 106 7.99 -9.76 22.46
C HIS A 106 8.35 -11.24 22.23
N PRO A 107 9.33 -11.82 22.97
CA PRO A 107 9.77 -13.20 22.76
C PRO A 107 8.62 -14.23 22.76
N ASP A 108 7.62 -14.00 23.60
CA ASP A 108 6.45 -14.89 23.72
C ASP A 108 5.58 -14.93 22.46
N VAL A 109 5.65 -13.95 21.55
CA VAL A 109 4.81 -13.92 20.33
C VAL A 109 5.10 -15.13 19.45
N GLU A 110 6.38 -15.44 19.22
CA GLU A 110 6.79 -16.59 18.42
C GLU A 110 6.36 -17.91 19.07
N VAL A 111 6.54 -18.02 20.39
CA VAL A 111 6.18 -19.22 21.16
C VAL A 111 4.66 -19.44 21.15
N ASN A 112 3.89 -18.40 21.46
CA ASN A 112 2.43 -18.47 21.50
C ASN A 112 1.85 -18.80 20.11
N TYR A 113 2.44 -18.25 19.04
CA TYR A 113 1.98 -18.54 17.70
C TYR A 113 2.31 -19.98 17.28
N ALA A 114 3.50 -20.48 17.61
CA ALA A 114 3.85 -21.88 17.35
C ALA A 114 2.88 -22.84 18.07
N MET A 115 2.56 -22.57 19.33
CA MET A 115 1.56 -23.34 20.09
C MET A 115 0.17 -23.27 19.46
N ALA A 116 -0.26 -22.09 19.00
CA ALA A 116 -1.55 -21.94 18.36
C ALA A 116 -1.65 -22.73 17.03
N LEU A 117 -0.55 -22.82 16.27
CA LEU A 117 -0.49 -23.63 15.05
C LEU A 117 -0.50 -25.15 15.30
N GLU A 118 -0.07 -25.60 16.49
CA GLU A 118 -0.22 -27.00 16.90
C GLU A 118 -1.70 -27.35 17.15
N ASP A 119 -2.48 -26.40 17.67
CA ASP A 119 -3.91 -26.55 17.95
C ASP A 119 -4.78 -26.41 16.68
N ASP A 120 -4.49 -25.41 15.84
CA ASP A 120 -5.16 -25.17 14.56
C ASP A 120 -4.13 -24.79 13.47
N PRO A 121 -3.82 -25.70 12.52
CA PRO A 121 -2.88 -25.43 11.44
C PRO A 121 -3.27 -24.25 10.52
N ASP A 122 -4.54 -23.82 10.54
CA ASP A 122 -5.05 -22.68 9.76
C ASP A 122 -5.14 -21.38 10.59
N GLU A 123 -4.75 -21.39 11.89
CA GLU A 123 -4.72 -20.18 12.73
C GLU A 123 -3.70 -19.17 12.20
N TYR A 124 -4.06 -17.89 12.22
CA TYR A 124 -3.17 -16.79 11.85
C TYR A 124 -2.73 -16.01 13.10
N CYS A 125 -1.55 -15.40 13.04
CA CYS A 125 -0.98 -14.74 14.20
C CYS A 125 -1.71 -13.42 14.49
N ARG A 126 -2.51 -13.40 15.56
CA ARG A 126 -3.24 -12.19 16.00
C ARG A 126 -2.36 -11.12 16.64
N ASP A 127 -1.11 -11.46 16.91
CA ASP A 127 -0.10 -10.58 17.50
C ASP A 127 0.90 -10.02 16.47
N ARG A 128 0.84 -10.46 15.21
CA ARG A 128 1.65 -9.97 14.09
C ARG A 128 0.80 -9.32 13.02
N LEU A 129 1.43 -8.48 12.20
CA LEU A 129 0.82 -7.96 10.97
C LEU A 129 0.64 -9.11 9.97
N ASN A 130 -0.52 -9.17 9.32
CA ASN A 130 -0.90 -10.24 8.40
C ASN A 130 -1.08 -9.69 6.97
N GLU A 131 -0.01 -9.11 6.41
CA GLU A 131 -0.01 -8.53 5.07
C GLU A 131 1.09 -9.20 4.23
N GLY A 132 0.67 -10.00 3.26
CA GLY A 132 1.58 -10.91 2.57
C GLY A 132 2.66 -10.23 1.73
N LEU A 133 2.43 -9.00 1.22
CA LEU A 133 3.46 -8.28 0.45
C LEU A 133 4.56 -7.75 1.38
N PHE A 134 4.19 -7.23 2.54
CA PHE A 134 5.07 -6.74 3.60
C PHE A 134 5.94 -7.86 4.14
N GLU A 135 5.34 -9.01 4.45
CA GLU A 135 6.04 -10.23 4.89
C GLU A 135 7.09 -10.66 3.88
N LYS A 136 6.65 -10.85 2.64
CA LYS A 136 7.48 -11.29 1.51
C LYS A 136 8.57 -10.27 1.14
N GLY A 137 8.28 -8.99 1.27
CA GLY A 137 9.16 -7.89 0.92
C GLY A 137 9.15 -7.49 -0.55
N MET A 138 9.65 -6.28 -0.80
CA MET A 138 9.55 -5.66 -2.12
C MET A 138 10.36 -6.39 -3.20
N PHE A 139 11.54 -6.93 -2.87
CA PHE A 139 12.36 -7.62 -3.87
C PHE A 139 11.60 -8.81 -4.48
N ASP A 140 11.07 -9.70 -3.63
CA ASP A 140 10.38 -10.87 -4.16
C ASP A 140 9.01 -10.52 -4.79
N ASP A 141 8.35 -9.43 -4.36
CA ASP A 141 7.16 -8.88 -5.03
C ASP A 141 7.50 -8.35 -6.43
N LEU A 142 8.42 -7.39 -6.53
CA LEU A 142 8.63 -6.66 -7.77
C LEU A 142 9.57 -7.34 -8.77
N VAL A 143 10.44 -8.27 -8.35
CA VAL A 143 11.37 -8.98 -9.25
C VAL A 143 10.79 -10.31 -9.72
N TYR A 144 10.17 -11.10 -8.83
CA TYR A 144 9.66 -12.42 -9.20
C TYR A 144 8.19 -12.41 -9.61
N GLU A 145 7.39 -11.47 -9.10
CA GLU A 145 6.00 -11.30 -9.55
C GLU A 145 5.81 -10.08 -10.46
N PHE A 146 6.82 -9.21 -10.55
CA PHE A 146 6.75 -7.99 -11.34
C PHE A 146 7.97 -7.73 -12.24
N ALA A 147 8.09 -6.50 -12.77
CA ALA A 147 8.97 -6.14 -13.88
C ALA A 147 10.31 -5.50 -13.45
N ASP A 148 10.62 -5.44 -12.15
CA ASP A 148 11.89 -4.83 -11.73
C ASP A 148 13.05 -5.71 -12.21
N ASN A 149 13.96 -5.11 -12.99
CA ASN A 149 15.13 -5.84 -13.49
C ASN A 149 16.22 -5.90 -12.41
N PRO A 150 16.53 -7.10 -11.85
CA PRO A 150 17.50 -7.24 -10.78
C PRO A 150 18.90 -6.78 -11.17
N GLU A 151 19.31 -6.88 -12.44
CA GLU A 151 20.63 -6.43 -12.92
C GLU A 151 20.83 -4.92 -12.76
N THR A 152 19.73 -4.17 -12.89
CA THR A 152 19.71 -2.72 -12.76
C THR A 152 19.37 -2.24 -11.35
N MET A 153 19.11 -3.12 -10.39
CA MET A 153 18.81 -2.68 -9.01
C MET A 153 20.07 -2.20 -8.29
N ASP A 154 19.89 -1.32 -7.31
CA ASP A 154 20.95 -1.02 -6.34
C ASP A 154 21.35 -2.31 -5.60
N PRO A 155 22.65 -2.61 -5.43
CA PRO A 155 23.11 -3.83 -4.76
C PRO A 155 22.54 -4.01 -3.36
N HIS A 156 22.23 -2.92 -2.64
CA HIS A 156 21.68 -2.99 -1.30
C HIS A 156 20.22 -3.47 -1.24
N PHE A 157 19.49 -3.41 -2.35
CA PHE A 157 18.12 -3.91 -2.48
C PHE A 157 18.04 -5.20 -3.32
N ARG A 158 19.18 -5.82 -3.61
CA ARG A 158 19.26 -7.03 -4.43
C ARG A 158 19.51 -8.26 -3.57
N ALA A 159 18.78 -9.35 -3.84
CA ALA A 159 19.07 -10.62 -3.18
C ALA A 159 20.51 -11.09 -3.51
N PRO A 160 21.24 -11.66 -2.53
CA PRO A 160 22.58 -12.18 -2.77
C PRO A 160 22.54 -13.42 -3.67
N PRO A 161 23.64 -13.75 -4.39
CA PRO A 161 23.70 -14.98 -5.20
C PRO A 161 23.37 -16.23 -4.39
N GLY A 162 22.57 -17.14 -4.95
CA GLY A 162 22.14 -18.39 -4.31
C GLY A 162 20.92 -18.24 -3.41
N ASN A 163 20.39 -17.02 -3.22
CA ASN A 163 19.22 -16.79 -2.36
C ASN A 163 17.94 -17.45 -2.91
N GLU A 164 17.86 -17.71 -4.20
CA GLU A 164 16.76 -18.41 -4.87
C GLU A 164 16.50 -19.82 -4.31
N THR A 165 17.53 -20.46 -3.74
CA THR A 165 17.43 -21.80 -3.13
C THR A 165 16.94 -21.79 -1.69
N LYS A 166 16.87 -20.63 -1.03
CA LYS A 166 16.48 -20.51 0.37
C LYS A 166 14.97 -20.47 0.53
N THR A 167 14.48 -21.04 1.62
CA THR A 167 13.07 -21.09 1.99
C THR A 167 12.84 -20.50 3.39
N GLY A 168 11.58 -20.24 3.74
CA GLY A 168 11.21 -19.66 5.03
C GLY A 168 11.91 -18.32 5.30
N LEU A 169 12.18 -18.04 6.58
CA LEU A 169 12.82 -16.80 7.00
C LEU A 169 14.25 -16.61 6.47
N ASP A 170 14.96 -17.70 6.17
CA ASP A 170 16.32 -17.65 5.62
C ASP A 170 16.39 -16.96 4.26
N ARG A 171 15.29 -17.03 3.49
CA ARG A 171 15.13 -16.32 2.21
C ARG A 171 15.21 -14.81 2.36
N TRP A 172 14.83 -14.29 3.52
CA TRP A 172 14.64 -12.85 3.76
C TRP A 172 15.66 -12.26 4.73
N LYS A 173 16.50 -13.08 5.38
CA LYS A 173 17.54 -12.63 6.33
C LYS A 173 18.51 -11.58 5.78
N TRP A 174 18.71 -11.51 4.46
CA TRP A 174 19.59 -10.52 3.84
C TRP A 174 19.00 -9.11 3.83
N ARG A 175 17.66 -8.97 3.83
CA ARG A 175 16.94 -7.69 3.84
C ARG A 175 17.22 -6.88 5.10
N VAL A 176 17.27 -5.57 5.00
CA VAL A 176 17.40 -4.66 6.15
C VAL A 176 16.30 -4.90 7.17
N ASP A 177 16.57 -4.60 8.44
CA ASP A 177 15.58 -4.78 9.52
C ASP A 177 14.69 -3.55 9.66
N GLY A 178 15.21 -2.37 9.33
CA GLY A 178 14.41 -1.16 9.37
C GLY A 178 15.11 0.02 8.74
N VAL A 179 14.44 1.16 8.85
CA VAL A 179 14.93 2.44 8.38
C VAL A 179 14.61 3.53 9.41
N PHE A 180 15.60 4.36 9.72
CA PHE A 180 15.37 5.66 10.33
C PHE A 180 15.27 6.72 9.24
N ILE A 181 14.22 7.54 9.29
CA ILE A 181 14.06 8.72 8.45
C ILE A 181 14.47 9.92 9.27
N VAL A 182 15.61 10.52 8.93
CA VAL A 182 16.13 11.71 9.61
C VAL A 182 15.97 12.90 8.68
N ALA A 183 15.28 13.94 9.14
CA ALA A 183 15.04 15.14 8.34
C ALA A 183 15.57 16.38 9.05
N ALA A 184 16.07 17.36 8.29
CA ALA A 184 16.47 18.65 8.83
C ALA A 184 16.37 19.79 7.80
N GLN A 185 16.44 21.02 8.32
CA GLN A 185 16.43 22.26 7.53
C GLN A 185 17.79 22.61 6.91
N SER A 186 18.88 22.04 7.44
CA SER A 186 20.24 22.15 6.91
C SER A 186 20.99 20.82 6.91
N ALA A 187 21.97 20.69 6.01
CA ALA A 187 22.81 19.50 5.94
C ALA A 187 23.66 19.32 7.21
N THR A 188 24.06 20.41 7.86
CA THR A 188 24.81 20.35 9.13
C THR A 188 23.94 19.83 10.28
N ALA A 189 22.71 20.33 10.40
CA ALA A 189 21.76 19.83 11.41
C ALA A 189 21.41 18.36 11.16
N LEU A 190 21.24 17.95 9.89
CA LEU A 190 21.01 16.56 9.51
C LEU A 190 22.17 15.66 9.99
N ARG A 191 23.43 16.02 9.68
CA ARG A 191 24.60 15.23 10.10
C ARG A 191 24.72 15.11 11.61
N ARG A 192 24.47 16.20 12.35
CA ARG A 192 24.47 16.18 13.82
C ARG A 192 23.38 15.25 14.36
N LYS A 193 22.16 15.34 13.83
CA LYS A 193 21.05 14.51 14.27
C LYS A 193 21.27 13.03 13.97
N ILE A 194 21.93 12.71 12.85
CA ILE A 194 22.38 11.35 12.53
C ILE A 194 23.41 10.89 13.57
N ALA A 195 24.40 11.71 13.91
CA ALA A 195 25.40 11.35 14.93
C ALA A 195 24.76 11.12 16.31
N ASP A 196 23.78 11.95 16.70
CA ASP A 196 23.01 11.76 17.95
C ASP A 196 22.28 10.41 17.95
N LEU A 197 21.70 10.02 16.82
CA LEU A 197 21.01 8.74 16.65
C LEU A 197 22.00 7.56 16.67
N GLU A 198 23.14 7.66 15.98
CA GLU A 198 24.17 6.63 15.99
C GLU A 198 24.75 6.43 17.39
N GLY A 199 25.00 7.52 18.13
CA GLY A 199 25.40 7.47 19.53
C GLY A 199 24.32 6.86 20.43
N ALA A 200 23.03 7.12 20.16
CA ALA A 200 21.93 6.53 20.91
C ALA A 200 21.83 4.99 20.82
N PHE A 201 22.46 4.39 19.80
CA PHE A 201 22.53 2.95 19.59
C PHE A 201 23.95 2.40 19.67
N HIS A 202 24.90 3.22 20.12
CA HIS A 202 26.32 2.85 20.29
C HIS A 202 26.95 2.32 19.00
N VAL A 203 26.57 2.89 17.85
CA VAL A 203 27.11 2.47 16.54
C VAL A 203 28.61 2.76 16.50
N GLY A 204 29.41 1.71 16.29
CA GLY A 204 30.87 1.78 16.28
C GLY A 204 31.55 1.41 17.61
N GLU A 205 30.77 1.09 18.66
CA GLU A 205 31.27 0.63 19.95
C GLU A 205 30.99 -0.88 20.11
N PRO A 206 31.97 -1.78 19.88
CA PRO A 206 31.70 -3.22 19.72
C PRO A 206 30.98 -3.88 20.90
N ASP A 207 31.26 -3.44 22.11
CA ASP A 207 30.70 -4.04 23.33
C ASP A 207 29.28 -3.54 23.64
N GLU A 208 28.90 -2.36 23.13
CA GLU A 208 27.63 -1.68 23.43
C GLU A 208 26.70 -1.58 22.20
N VAL A 209 27.19 -1.76 20.97
CA VAL A 209 26.36 -1.65 19.76
C VAL A 209 25.15 -2.58 19.77
N SER A 210 23.99 -2.11 19.31
CA SER A 210 22.80 -2.94 19.13
C SER A 210 22.26 -3.00 17.70
N MET A 211 22.76 -2.12 16.83
CA MET A 211 22.50 -2.14 15.40
C MET A 211 23.70 -1.63 14.62
N GLU A 212 23.80 -2.02 13.36
CA GLU A 212 24.69 -1.41 12.39
C GLU A 212 23.89 -0.64 11.35
N VAL A 213 24.44 0.47 10.85
CA VAL A 213 23.91 1.16 9.69
C VAL A 213 24.39 0.43 8.44
N ALA A 214 23.48 -0.28 7.77
CA ALA A 214 23.79 -1.08 6.58
C ALA A 214 24.17 -0.19 5.39
N PHE A 215 23.37 0.86 5.16
CA PHE A 215 23.64 1.88 4.14
C PHE A 215 22.74 3.10 4.35
N ARG A 216 23.04 4.19 3.64
CA ARG A 216 22.30 5.46 3.72
C ARG A 216 21.87 5.93 2.34
N LYS A 217 20.72 6.60 2.26
CA LYS A 217 20.22 7.28 1.06
C LYS A 217 19.88 8.73 1.40
N ASN A 218 20.57 9.69 0.78
CA ASN A 218 20.48 11.11 1.12
C ASN A 218 19.70 11.88 0.06
N GLY A 219 18.55 12.43 0.45
CA GLY A 219 17.71 13.27 -0.39
C GLY A 219 17.84 14.75 -0.02
N ASN A 220 17.64 15.61 -1.01
CA ASN A 220 17.62 17.06 -0.85
C ASN A 220 16.52 17.64 -1.72
N VAL A 221 15.84 18.68 -1.22
CA VAL A 221 14.94 19.48 -2.05
C VAL A 221 15.76 20.23 -3.10
N ARG A 222 15.28 20.26 -4.35
CA ARG A 222 15.93 20.98 -5.45
C ARG A 222 16.04 22.49 -5.17
N PRO A 223 17.09 23.16 -5.69
CA PRO A 223 17.37 24.56 -5.36
C PRO A 223 16.47 25.56 -6.10
N GLY A 224 16.37 26.78 -5.54
CA GLY A 224 15.77 27.93 -6.22
C GLY A 224 14.34 27.69 -6.70
N ALA A 225 14.07 28.04 -7.97
CA ALA A 225 12.77 27.88 -8.62
C ALA A 225 12.34 26.41 -8.82
N ASN A 226 13.24 25.45 -8.60
CA ASN A 226 12.94 24.03 -8.67
C ASN A 226 12.48 23.46 -7.32
N ARG A 227 12.42 24.26 -6.25
CA ARG A 227 11.88 23.81 -4.95
C ARG A 227 10.46 23.28 -5.12
N GLY A 228 10.25 22.03 -4.72
CA GLY A 228 8.95 21.36 -4.84
C GLY A 228 8.72 20.64 -6.17
N LYS A 229 9.68 20.73 -7.10
CA LYS A 229 9.65 20.02 -8.37
C LYS A 229 10.50 18.75 -8.31
N GLU A 230 10.08 17.72 -9.03
CA GLU A 230 10.92 16.54 -9.31
C GLU A 230 11.89 16.82 -10.48
N HIS A 231 12.78 15.88 -10.85
CA HIS A 231 13.87 16.18 -11.79
C HIS A 231 13.44 16.36 -13.25
N PHE A 232 12.29 15.83 -13.69
CA PHE A 232 11.71 16.19 -15.00
C PHE A 232 11.15 17.64 -15.03
N GLY A 233 11.05 18.29 -13.87
CA GLY A 233 10.69 19.71 -13.72
C GLY A 233 9.22 19.98 -13.43
N TYR A 234 8.45 18.98 -12.98
CA TYR A 234 7.04 19.12 -12.62
C TYR A 234 6.87 19.34 -11.11
N GLU A 235 5.96 20.24 -10.74
CA GLU A 235 5.52 20.40 -9.33
C GLU A 235 4.95 19.08 -8.78
N ASP A 236 5.50 18.63 -7.66
CA ASP A 236 5.09 17.40 -6.99
C ASP A 236 4.24 17.67 -5.73
N HIS A 237 3.69 16.65 -5.08
CA HIS A 237 2.93 16.72 -3.81
C HIS A 237 1.69 17.64 -3.82
N ILE A 238 1.21 18.09 -4.98
CA ILE A 238 0.00 18.92 -5.09
C ILE A 238 -1.25 18.15 -4.60
N SER A 239 -1.43 16.93 -5.10
CA SER A 239 -2.60 16.11 -4.78
C SER A 239 -2.22 15.05 -3.76
N GLN A 240 -2.70 15.24 -2.53
CA GLN A 240 -2.66 14.28 -1.43
C GLN A 240 -4.11 14.03 -0.95
N PRO A 241 -4.46 12.80 -0.54
CA PRO A 241 -5.76 12.55 0.08
C PRO A 241 -5.89 13.35 1.39
N LYS A 242 -6.95 14.14 1.51
CA LYS A 242 -7.37 14.70 2.79
C LYS A 242 -7.98 13.59 3.63
N ILE A 243 -7.69 13.54 4.92
CA ILE A 243 -8.14 12.49 5.84
C ILE A 243 -9.29 12.99 6.69
N GLN A 244 -10.41 12.26 6.66
CA GLN A 244 -11.61 12.60 7.43
C GLN A 244 -11.32 12.60 8.94
N GLY A 245 -11.72 13.68 9.62
CA GLY A 245 -11.51 13.82 11.06
C GLY A 245 -10.11 14.28 11.45
N LEU A 246 -9.20 14.47 10.48
CA LEU A 246 -7.84 14.95 10.71
C LEU A 246 -7.57 16.26 9.95
N ASP A 247 -7.88 16.29 8.65
CA ASP A 247 -7.75 17.47 7.80
C ASP A 247 -9.04 18.32 7.77
N GLU A 248 -8.93 19.58 7.31
CA GLU A 248 -10.10 20.39 7.04
C GLU A 248 -10.93 19.77 5.89
N PRO A 249 -12.27 19.86 5.96
CA PRO A 249 -13.13 19.38 4.88
C PRO A 249 -12.67 19.92 3.51
N PRO A 250 -12.67 19.10 2.46
CA PRO A 250 -12.32 19.54 1.11
C PRO A 250 -13.20 20.71 0.66
N ALA A 251 -12.59 21.65 -0.07
CA ALA A 251 -13.34 22.75 -0.66
C ALA A 251 -14.23 22.24 -1.81
N GLU A 252 -15.19 23.07 -2.24
CA GLU A 252 -16.02 22.76 -3.40
C GLU A 252 -15.17 22.41 -4.63
N GLY A 253 -15.45 21.24 -5.22
CA GLY A 253 -14.76 20.71 -6.39
C GLY A 253 -13.48 19.92 -6.10
N GLU A 254 -12.97 19.91 -4.87
CA GLU A 254 -11.85 19.04 -4.48
C GLU A 254 -12.30 17.58 -4.29
N PRO A 255 -11.37 16.60 -4.38
CA PRO A 255 -11.67 15.23 -4.00
C PRO A 255 -12.15 15.14 -2.54
N GLN A 256 -13.17 14.31 -2.29
CA GLN A 256 -13.64 14.01 -0.94
C GLN A 256 -12.51 13.46 -0.05
N ALA A 257 -12.64 13.72 1.26
CA ALA A 257 -11.70 13.20 2.22
C ALA A 257 -11.86 11.67 2.34
N CYS A 258 -10.76 10.95 2.41
CA CYS A 258 -10.80 9.51 2.62
C CYS A 258 -11.03 9.17 4.10
N PRO A 259 -11.62 7.99 4.40
CA PRO A 259 -11.60 7.45 5.74
C PRO A 259 -10.16 7.31 6.28
N PRO A 260 -9.91 7.61 7.57
CA PRO A 260 -8.56 7.49 8.16
C PRO A 260 -7.99 6.07 8.05
N GLY A 261 -8.85 5.05 8.00
CA GLY A 261 -8.47 3.65 7.85
C GLY A 261 -7.79 3.31 6.52
N TYR A 262 -7.81 4.19 5.51
CA TYR A 262 -7.03 3.98 4.28
C TYR A 262 -5.55 4.30 4.44
N ILE A 263 -5.19 5.04 5.49
CA ILE A 263 -3.80 5.43 5.80
C ILE A 263 -3.32 4.79 7.11
N PHE A 264 -4.16 4.83 8.15
CA PHE A 264 -3.83 4.37 9.49
C PHE A 264 -4.57 3.08 9.84
N LEU A 265 -3.84 2.06 10.27
CA LEU A 265 -4.42 0.79 10.69
C LEU A 265 -5.34 0.99 11.90
N GLY A 266 -6.36 0.13 12.01
CA GLY A 266 -7.29 0.09 13.14
C GLY A 266 -8.40 1.14 13.13
N HIS A 267 -8.41 2.06 12.15
CA HIS A 267 -9.47 3.06 11.97
C HIS A 267 -10.57 2.62 11.00
N GLN A 268 -11.67 3.36 10.95
CA GLN A 268 -12.74 3.13 9.99
C GLN A 268 -12.21 3.24 8.55
N GLY A 269 -12.50 2.23 7.73
CA GLY A 269 -12.02 2.10 6.36
C GLY A 269 -10.82 1.15 6.20
N ASP A 270 -10.16 0.73 7.29
CA ASP A 270 -9.06 -0.24 7.22
C ASP A 270 -9.60 -1.61 6.76
N PRO A 271 -9.20 -2.11 5.57
CA PRO A 271 -9.70 -3.37 5.01
C PRO A 271 -9.42 -4.58 5.92
N ASP A 272 -8.27 -4.57 6.61
CA ASP A 272 -7.80 -5.66 7.45
C ASP A 272 -7.97 -5.36 8.95
N ARG A 273 -8.83 -4.40 9.30
CA ARG A 273 -9.05 -3.95 10.69
C ARG A 273 -9.28 -5.08 11.70
N ARG A 274 -9.90 -6.19 11.28
CA ARG A 274 -10.20 -7.34 12.14
C ARG A 274 -9.04 -8.34 12.25
N ARG A 275 -8.16 -8.36 11.25
CA ARG A 275 -7.02 -9.28 11.15
C ARG A 275 -5.74 -8.69 11.73
N ASN A 276 -5.64 -7.36 11.75
CA ASN A 276 -4.49 -6.66 12.29
C ASN A 276 -4.45 -6.72 13.83
N PRO A 277 -3.25 -6.81 14.42
CA PRO A 277 -3.08 -6.83 15.86
C PRO A 277 -3.47 -5.48 16.45
N LYS A 278 -4.02 -5.47 17.67
CA LYS A 278 -4.52 -4.25 18.31
C LYS A 278 -3.44 -3.16 18.45
N TRP A 279 -2.19 -3.56 18.65
CA TRP A 279 -1.06 -2.65 18.78
C TRP A 279 -0.71 -1.92 17.47
N ALA A 280 -1.07 -2.47 16.31
CA ALA A 280 -0.77 -1.86 15.01
C ALA A 280 -1.63 -0.62 14.73
N LYS A 281 -2.65 -0.35 15.55
CA LYS A 281 -3.50 0.83 15.44
C LYS A 281 -2.64 2.10 15.37
N GLU A 282 -3.03 3.01 14.47
CA GLU A 282 -2.35 4.28 14.19
C GLU A 282 -0.94 4.13 13.56
N GLY A 283 -0.51 2.90 13.26
CA GLY A 283 0.61 2.65 12.36
C GLY A 283 0.17 2.71 10.89
N SER A 284 1.17 2.69 9.99
CA SER A 284 0.96 2.71 8.54
C SER A 284 2.08 1.97 7.83
N TYR A 285 1.77 1.30 6.72
CA TYR A 285 2.81 0.71 5.87
C TYR A 285 3.50 1.82 5.08
N LEU A 286 4.83 1.80 5.11
CA LEU A 286 5.70 2.67 4.34
C LEU A 286 6.29 1.89 3.17
N VAL A 287 6.11 2.39 1.97
CA VAL A 287 6.85 1.94 0.79
C VAL A 287 8.02 2.89 0.57
N PHE A 288 9.23 2.36 0.36
CA PHE A 288 10.38 3.13 -0.12
C PHE A 288 10.83 2.59 -1.47
N ARG A 289 11.03 3.48 -2.46
CA ARG A 289 11.55 3.16 -3.80
C ARG A 289 12.62 4.16 -4.18
N GLN A 290 13.77 3.70 -4.68
CA GLN A 290 14.70 4.54 -5.41
C GLN A 290 14.31 4.53 -6.90
N LEU A 291 13.93 5.70 -7.42
CA LEU A 291 13.53 5.89 -8.81
C LEU A 291 14.52 6.85 -9.47
N ASP A 292 15.44 6.32 -10.27
CA ASP A 292 16.40 7.11 -11.03
C ASP A 292 15.72 7.69 -12.29
N GLN A 293 16.00 8.95 -12.63
CA GLN A 293 15.32 9.68 -13.70
C GLN A 293 16.30 10.10 -14.80
N LYS A 294 16.03 9.65 -16.03
CA LYS A 294 16.76 9.95 -17.25
C LYS A 294 16.24 11.24 -17.90
N VAL A 295 16.55 12.39 -17.29
CA VAL A 295 15.94 13.67 -17.67
C VAL A 295 16.27 14.08 -19.12
N PRO A 296 17.53 14.07 -19.59
CA PRO A 296 17.85 14.46 -20.97
C PRO A 296 17.19 13.55 -22.01
N GLU A 297 17.07 12.26 -21.73
CA GLU A 297 16.42 11.28 -22.59
C GLU A 297 14.90 11.53 -22.68
N PHE A 298 14.25 11.85 -21.56
CA PHE A 298 12.84 12.22 -21.54
C PHE A 298 12.59 13.50 -22.35
N GLU A 299 13.41 14.55 -22.16
CA GLU A 299 13.28 15.80 -22.92
C GLU A 299 13.51 15.57 -24.42
N THR A 300 14.50 14.75 -24.78
CA THR A 300 14.76 14.37 -26.18
C THR A 300 13.58 13.61 -26.79
N PHE A 301 12.96 12.72 -26.04
CA PHE A 301 11.76 12.01 -26.49
C PHE A 301 10.62 12.98 -26.79
N LEU A 302 10.35 13.94 -25.90
CA LEU A 302 9.30 14.93 -26.10
C LEU A 302 9.55 15.78 -27.36
N GLU A 303 10.79 16.23 -27.56
CA GLU A 303 11.20 17.02 -28.73
C GLU A 303 11.03 16.27 -30.06
N GLN A 304 11.31 14.96 -30.07
CA GLN A 304 11.19 14.12 -31.25
C GLN A 304 9.73 13.75 -31.51
N LYS A 305 9.04 13.20 -30.51
CA LYS A 305 7.68 12.67 -30.68
C LYS A 305 6.64 13.74 -30.95
N ALA A 306 6.76 14.93 -30.38
CA ALA A 306 5.83 16.02 -30.68
C ALA A 306 5.79 16.35 -32.19
N LYS A 307 6.91 16.19 -32.91
CA LYS A 307 6.99 16.43 -34.37
C LYS A 307 6.44 15.27 -35.21
N GLU A 308 6.45 14.06 -34.65
CA GLU A 308 5.98 12.84 -35.32
C GLU A 308 4.47 12.63 -35.15
N ILE A 309 3.88 13.14 -34.06
CA ILE A 309 2.44 13.03 -33.83
C ILE A 309 1.70 13.83 -34.91
N PRO A 310 0.82 13.19 -35.71
CA PRO A 310 0.08 13.88 -36.75
C PRO A 310 -0.95 14.82 -36.15
N GLY A 311 -1.44 15.75 -36.98
CA GLY A 311 -2.41 16.75 -36.57
C GLY A 311 -1.74 18.04 -36.10
N ASP A 312 -2.49 18.85 -35.36
CA ASP A 312 -2.08 20.18 -34.90
C ASP A 312 -2.01 20.29 -33.36
N ASN A 313 -2.46 19.26 -32.62
CA ASN A 313 -2.52 19.31 -31.16
C ASN A 313 -1.16 19.48 -30.48
N TYR A 314 -0.10 18.89 -31.05
CA TYR A 314 1.29 19.00 -30.57
C TYR A 314 2.23 19.63 -31.59
N ALA A 315 1.68 20.26 -32.64
CA ALA A 315 2.48 20.94 -33.64
C ALA A 315 3.05 22.27 -33.12
N GLY A 316 4.21 22.67 -33.63
CA GLY A 316 4.84 23.96 -33.30
C GLY A 316 5.83 23.91 -32.13
N GLU A 317 6.30 25.09 -31.74
CA GLU A 317 7.41 25.25 -30.79
C GLU A 317 7.09 24.74 -29.37
N ASN A 318 5.84 24.92 -28.92
CA ASN A 318 5.39 24.48 -27.59
C ASN A 318 4.90 23.02 -27.56
N GLY A 319 4.95 22.31 -28.68
CA GLY A 319 4.51 20.91 -28.81
C GLY A 319 5.13 19.96 -27.79
N PRO A 320 6.46 19.95 -27.60
CA PRO A 320 7.13 19.09 -26.62
C PRO A 320 6.68 19.33 -25.17
N GLU A 321 6.51 20.60 -24.79
CA GLU A 321 6.04 20.97 -23.45
C GLU A 321 4.59 20.51 -23.22
N LYS A 322 3.71 20.74 -24.21
CA LYS A 322 2.32 20.26 -24.17
C LYS A 322 2.25 18.74 -24.11
N LEU A 323 3.08 18.03 -24.88
CA LEU A 323 3.17 16.56 -24.84
C LEU A 323 3.57 16.06 -23.45
N GLY A 324 4.61 16.64 -22.87
CA GLY A 324 5.04 16.32 -21.51
C GLY A 324 3.95 16.57 -20.48
N ALA A 325 3.27 17.72 -20.56
CA ALA A 325 2.14 18.04 -19.69
C ALA A 325 1.00 17.03 -19.83
N HIS A 326 0.66 16.63 -21.06
CA HIS A 326 -0.38 15.65 -21.36
C HIS A 326 0.00 14.24 -20.87
N MET A 327 1.29 13.87 -20.92
CA MET A 327 1.81 12.61 -20.35
C MET A 327 1.78 12.61 -18.82
N MET A 328 2.07 13.75 -18.17
CA MET A 328 2.02 13.87 -16.71
C MET A 328 0.59 14.07 -16.17
N GLY A 329 -0.28 14.71 -16.96
CA GLY A 329 -1.60 15.22 -16.55
C GLY A 329 -1.55 16.62 -15.89
N ARG A 330 -0.37 17.22 -15.80
CA ARG A 330 -0.11 18.58 -15.30
C ARG A 330 1.05 19.20 -16.06
N TRP A 331 1.04 20.52 -16.25
CA TRP A 331 2.18 21.28 -16.76
C TRP A 331 3.32 21.33 -15.74
N LYS A 332 4.53 21.71 -16.17
CA LYS A 332 5.69 21.89 -15.27
C LYS A 332 5.44 22.93 -14.16
N SER A 333 4.51 23.87 -14.35
CA SER A 333 4.03 24.79 -13.31
C SER A 333 3.16 24.13 -12.24
N GLY A 334 2.64 22.93 -12.49
CA GLY A 334 1.63 22.26 -11.68
C GLY A 334 0.19 22.41 -12.21
N ALA A 335 -0.07 23.30 -13.17
CA ALA A 335 -1.41 23.51 -13.71
C ALA A 335 -2.01 22.21 -14.27
N PRO A 336 -3.24 21.81 -13.89
CA PRO A 336 -3.82 20.57 -14.40
C PRO A 336 -4.24 20.72 -15.86
N VAL A 337 -3.82 19.77 -16.70
CA VAL A 337 -4.18 19.76 -18.13
C VAL A 337 -5.68 19.73 -18.33
N ALA A 338 -6.43 19.10 -17.41
CA ALA A 338 -7.89 19.10 -17.39
C ALA A 338 -8.54 20.50 -17.33
N LYS A 339 -7.79 21.55 -16.95
CA LYS A 339 -8.26 22.95 -16.94
C LYS A 339 -7.49 23.84 -17.91
N ALA A 340 -6.23 23.51 -18.18
CA ALA A 340 -5.33 24.21 -19.08
C ALA A 340 -4.90 23.24 -20.19
N VAL A 341 -5.79 22.96 -21.15
CA VAL A 341 -5.58 21.88 -22.13
C VAL A 341 -4.48 22.22 -23.15
N ASP A 342 -4.46 23.46 -23.62
CA ASP A 342 -3.64 23.87 -24.77
C ASP A 342 -2.34 24.57 -24.40
N GLN A 343 -2.32 25.28 -23.29
CA GLN A 343 -1.17 26.05 -22.83
C GLN A 343 -1.12 26.10 -21.32
N ASP A 344 0.07 26.24 -20.75
CA ASP A 344 0.25 26.39 -19.31
C ASP A 344 -0.47 27.64 -18.77
N ASP A 345 -1.00 27.52 -17.56
CA ASP A 345 -1.50 28.64 -16.77
C ASP A 345 -0.98 28.51 -15.33
N PRO A 346 0.15 29.18 -15.00
CA PRO A 346 0.73 29.14 -13.66
C PRO A 346 -0.21 29.63 -12.54
N LYS A 347 -1.30 30.34 -12.85
CA LYS A 347 -2.32 30.70 -11.84
C LYS A 347 -3.08 29.48 -11.32
N LEU A 348 -3.07 28.38 -12.07
CA LEU A 348 -3.67 27.09 -11.72
C LEU A 348 -2.66 26.09 -11.14
N ALA A 349 -1.41 26.50 -10.87
CA ALA A 349 -0.31 25.65 -10.41
C ALA A 349 -0.69 24.61 -9.32
N PHE A 350 -1.46 25.06 -8.32
CA PHE A 350 -1.88 24.20 -7.19
C PHE A 350 -3.35 23.81 -7.24
N ASP A 351 -4.04 24.08 -8.36
CA ASP A 351 -5.45 23.75 -8.49
C ASP A 351 -5.65 22.22 -8.54
N ASN A 352 -6.51 21.73 -7.66
CA ASN A 352 -6.91 20.33 -7.59
C ASN A 352 -8.42 20.10 -7.76
N LYS A 353 -9.17 21.15 -8.12
CA LYS A 353 -10.64 21.17 -8.22
C LYS A 353 -11.14 20.69 -9.59
N PHE A 354 -10.90 19.43 -9.91
CA PHE A 354 -11.31 18.77 -11.15
C PHE A 354 -11.51 17.26 -10.93
N ASP A 355 -12.25 16.57 -11.80
CA ASP A 355 -12.39 15.10 -11.72
C ASP A 355 -12.35 14.35 -13.06
N PHE A 356 -11.79 14.98 -14.10
CA PHE A 356 -11.65 14.43 -15.46
C PHE A 356 -12.96 14.22 -16.22
N ARG A 357 -14.05 14.87 -15.81
CA ARG A 357 -15.26 14.94 -16.63
C ARG A 357 -15.11 15.93 -17.79
N PRO A 358 -15.77 15.65 -18.93
CA PRO A 358 -16.57 14.45 -19.23
C PRO A 358 -15.73 13.17 -19.35
N LYS A 359 -16.20 12.06 -18.73
CA LYS A 359 -15.38 10.85 -18.48
C LYS A 359 -14.92 10.12 -19.74
N LYS A 360 -15.64 10.26 -20.86
CA LYS A 360 -15.33 9.57 -22.12
C LYS A 360 -14.51 10.42 -23.08
N SER A 361 -14.16 11.65 -22.69
CA SER A 361 -13.37 12.57 -23.51
C SER A 361 -11.89 12.45 -23.20
N ILE A 362 -11.10 12.20 -24.25
CA ILE A 362 -9.63 12.19 -24.18
C ILE A 362 -9.03 13.59 -24.36
N LYS A 363 -9.80 14.54 -24.91
CA LYS A 363 -9.34 15.91 -25.23
C LYS A 363 -8.81 16.67 -24.01
N GLY A 364 -9.53 16.57 -22.89
CA GLY A 364 -9.19 17.35 -21.69
C GLY A 364 -7.94 16.85 -20.98
N CYS A 365 -7.66 15.55 -21.01
CA CYS A 365 -6.46 14.95 -20.43
C CYS A 365 -6.39 13.50 -20.92
N PRO A 366 -5.25 13.01 -21.43
CA PRO A 366 -5.13 11.61 -21.85
C PRO A 366 -5.48 10.64 -20.72
N PHE A 367 -6.22 9.57 -21.03
CA PHE A 367 -6.62 8.55 -20.05
C PHE A 367 -5.42 7.90 -19.35
N ALA A 368 -4.32 7.74 -20.08
CA ALA A 368 -3.09 7.17 -19.55
C ALA A 368 -2.12 8.19 -18.95
N ALA A 369 -2.49 9.48 -18.87
CA ALA A 369 -1.68 10.48 -18.19
C ALA A 369 -1.37 10.06 -16.75
N HIS A 370 -0.15 10.29 -16.27
CA HIS A 370 0.32 9.82 -14.97
C HIS A 370 -0.63 10.15 -13.82
N ALA A 371 -1.02 11.43 -13.68
CA ALA A 371 -1.95 11.85 -12.64
C ALA A 371 -3.36 11.24 -12.77
N ARG A 372 -3.81 10.91 -13.98
CA ARG A 372 -5.12 10.30 -14.26
C ARG A 372 -5.10 8.79 -14.01
N LYS A 373 -3.99 8.11 -14.32
CA LYS A 373 -3.75 6.71 -13.95
C LYS A 373 -3.69 6.53 -12.45
N MET A 374 -2.87 7.34 -11.76
CA MET A 374 -2.64 7.20 -10.32
C MET A 374 -3.81 7.69 -9.46
N ARG A 375 -4.66 8.56 -10.00
CA ARG A 375 -5.93 8.93 -9.36
C ARG A 375 -6.99 9.16 -10.44
N PRO A 376 -7.78 8.15 -10.82
CA PRO A 376 -8.77 8.24 -11.92
C PRO A 376 -9.96 9.17 -11.68
N ARG A 377 -10.20 9.55 -10.42
CA ARG A 377 -11.30 10.44 -9.99
C ARG A 377 -12.65 9.99 -10.55
N ALA A 378 -13.27 10.72 -11.49
CA ALA A 378 -14.58 10.34 -12.01
C ALA A 378 -14.55 9.07 -12.88
N ASP A 379 -13.40 8.68 -13.43
CA ASP A 379 -13.30 7.51 -14.31
C ASP A 379 -13.65 6.18 -13.62
N LYS A 380 -13.53 6.12 -12.28
CA LYS A 380 -13.93 4.96 -11.47
C LYS A 380 -15.37 5.04 -10.95
N LYS A 381 -16.06 6.17 -11.12
CA LYS A 381 -17.43 6.35 -10.63
C LYS A 381 -18.43 5.71 -11.58
N LYS A 382 -19.52 5.16 -11.03
CA LYS A 382 -20.66 4.63 -11.80
C LYS A 382 -21.10 5.63 -12.87
N ASP A 383 -21.33 5.15 -14.09
CA ASP A 383 -21.90 5.98 -15.15
C ASP A 383 -23.37 6.20 -14.83
N HIS A 384 -23.70 7.41 -14.36
CA HIS A 384 -25.06 7.92 -14.43
C HIS A 384 -25.21 8.55 -15.81
N GLY A 385 -25.36 7.71 -16.83
CA GLY A 385 -25.45 8.14 -18.22
C GLY A 385 -25.44 6.98 -19.24
N THR A 386 -25.93 7.26 -20.44
CA THR A 386 -25.90 6.38 -21.63
C THR A 386 -24.65 6.64 -22.47
N GLU A 387 -24.34 5.75 -23.42
CA GLU A 387 -23.16 5.84 -24.29
C GLU A 387 -23.06 7.17 -25.08
N ASP A 388 -24.19 7.85 -25.28
CA ASP A 388 -24.35 9.09 -26.03
C ASP A 388 -24.22 10.39 -25.20
N ASP A 389 -23.99 10.33 -23.89
CA ASP A 389 -23.89 11.54 -23.04
C ASP A 389 -22.64 12.41 -23.31
N GLY A 390 -21.77 11.98 -24.24
CA GLY A 390 -20.88 12.85 -25.01
C GLY A 390 -20.02 13.86 -24.23
N ASP A 391 -19.66 14.95 -24.92
CA ASP A 391 -19.05 16.16 -24.32
C ASP A 391 -20.15 17.09 -23.75
N ASP A 392 -21.28 16.54 -23.26
CA ASP A 392 -22.41 17.36 -22.81
C ASP A 392 -22.02 18.23 -21.60
N PRO A 393 -22.13 19.57 -21.71
CA PRO A 393 -21.73 20.50 -20.66
C PRO A 393 -22.43 20.27 -19.32
N ARG A 394 -23.63 19.66 -19.31
CA ARG A 394 -24.41 19.37 -18.10
C ARG A 394 -23.69 18.41 -17.16
N TYR A 395 -22.82 17.54 -17.69
CA TYR A 395 -22.04 16.59 -16.90
C TYR A 395 -20.61 17.08 -16.59
N ALA A 396 -20.22 18.27 -17.08
CA ALA A 396 -18.88 18.83 -16.90
C ALA A 396 -18.63 19.45 -15.51
N THR A 397 -19.69 19.80 -14.76
CA THR A 397 -19.55 20.47 -13.46
C THR A 397 -19.47 19.51 -12.28
N LEU A 398 -18.56 19.80 -11.35
CA LEU A 398 -18.43 19.09 -10.08
C LEU A 398 -19.64 19.32 -9.16
N PRO A 399 -20.33 18.25 -8.69
CA PRO A 399 -21.27 18.38 -7.60
C PRO A 399 -20.57 18.95 -6.35
N LYS A 400 -21.31 19.70 -5.55
CA LYS A 400 -20.84 20.13 -4.24
C LYS A 400 -20.67 18.90 -3.32
N PRO A 401 -19.63 18.85 -2.49
CA PRO A 401 -19.53 17.85 -1.43
C PRO A 401 -20.83 17.76 -0.62
N GLY A 402 -21.39 16.55 -0.43
CA GLY A 402 -22.64 16.37 0.31
C GLY A 402 -23.92 16.67 -0.49
N ALA A 403 -23.83 17.11 -1.74
CA ALA A 403 -25.02 17.37 -2.57
C ALA A 403 -25.58 16.13 -3.26
N ASN A 404 -24.81 15.04 -3.35
CA ASN A 404 -25.24 13.80 -3.96
C ASN A 404 -24.58 12.61 -3.26
N GLU A 405 -25.36 11.89 -2.46
CA GLU A 405 -24.90 10.74 -1.68
C GLU A 405 -24.28 9.65 -2.57
N ALA A 406 -24.80 9.39 -3.77
CA ALA A 406 -24.22 8.39 -4.67
C ALA A 406 -22.85 8.82 -5.22
N PHE A 407 -22.66 10.12 -5.46
CA PHE A 407 -21.35 10.67 -5.83
C PHE A 407 -20.35 10.57 -4.68
N ASP A 408 -20.81 10.81 -3.45
CA ASP A 408 -19.99 10.77 -2.24
C ASP A 408 -19.59 9.32 -1.89
N ILE A 409 -20.54 8.37 -1.93
CA ILE A 409 -20.29 6.94 -1.71
C ILE A 409 -19.22 6.42 -2.67
N GLY A 410 -19.35 6.70 -3.98
CA GLY A 410 -18.37 6.26 -4.97
C GLY A 410 -16.96 6.88 -4.81
N GLN A 411 -16.80 7.95 -4.02
CA GLN A 411 -15.48 8.46 -3.63
C GLN A 411 -14.97 7.87 -2.32
N MET A 412 -15.86 7.51 -1.40
CA MET A 412 -15.53 6.95 -0.10
C MET A 412 -15.18 5.46 -0.15
N GLU A 413 -15.58 4.73 -1.20
CA GLU A 413 -15.31 3.28 -1.38
C GLU A 413 -13.97 2.97 -2.08
N ASP A 414 -13.29 3.99 -2.63
CA ASP A 414 -12.04 3.79 -3.36
C ASP A 414 -10.83 3.80 -2.40
N ALA A 415 -10.51 2.61 -1.87
CA ALA A 415 -9.38 2.38 -0.97
C ALA A 415 -8.00 2.58 -1.62
N SER A 416 -7.92 2.72 -2.95
CA SER A 416 -6.67 2.93 -3.69
C SER A 416 -6.18 4.37 -3.60
N VAL A 417 -5.74 4.74 -2.40
CA VAL A 417 -5.15 6.03 -2.07
C VAL A 417 -3.83 5.84 -1.32
N ILE A 418 -2.90 6.77 -1.53
CA ILE A 418 -1.61 6.80 -0.85
C ILE A 418 -1.27 8.23 -0.43
N LEU A 419 -0.60 8.40 0.71
CA LEU A 419 0.05 9.66 1.08
C LEU A 419 1.50 9.63 0.63
N ARG A 420 1.91 10.52 -0.28
CA ARG A 420 3.28 10.57 -0.80
C ARG A 420 4.15 11.52 0.00
N ARG A 421 5.38 11.12 0.29
CA ARG A 421 6.35 11.84 1.13
C ARG A 421 7.76 11.83 0.55
N GLY A 422 7.88 11.60 -0.76
CA GLY A 422 9.17 11.45 -1.43
C GLY A 422 10.05 12.70 -1.36
N ILE A 423 11.33 12.53 -1.71
CA ILE A 423 12.30 13.62 -1.83
C ILE A 423 13.24 13.34 -3.00
N THR A 424 13.69 14.39 -3.69
CA THR A 424 14.66 14.25 -4.77
C THR A 424 16.06 13.88 -4.26
N PHE A 425 16.87 13.24 -5.09
CA PHE A 425 18.30 12.99 -4.84
C PHE A 425 19.12 13.24 -6.12
N GLY A 426 20.44 13.32 -5.97
CA GLY A 426 21.37 13.58 -7.07
C GLY A 426 21.47 15.07 -7.46
N PRO A 427 22.46 15.42 -8.30
CA PRO A 427 22.69 16.79 -8.73
C PRO A 427 21.68 17.25 -9.78
N GLU A 428 21.60 18.57 -10.00
CA GLU A 428 20.97 19.12 -11.20
C GLU A 428 21.72 18.67 -12.47
N LEU A 429 21.14 18.92 -13.66
CA LEU A 429 21.80 18.60 -14.93
C LEU A 429 23.09 19.39 -15.11
N THR A 430 24.16 18.69 -15.45
CA THR A 430 25.41 19.32 -15.89
C THR A 430 25.29 19.87 -17.31
N GLU A 431 26.14 20.81 -17.69
CA GLU A 431 26.18 21.32 -19.06
C GLU A 431 26.52 20.22 -20.08
N GLU A 432 27.30 19.22 -19.67
CA GLU A 432 27.65 18.11 -20.54
C GLU A 432 26.47 17.18 -20.82
N GLU A 433 25.66 16.87 -19.80
CA GLU A 433 24.44 16.06 -19.98
C GLU A 433 23.43 16.76 -20.88
N LYS A 434 23.27 18.09 -20.74
CA LYS A 434 22.42 18.90 -21.63
C LYS A 434 22.93 18.86 -23.08
N ARG A 435 24.25 19.00 -23.27
CA ARG A 435 24.88 18.99 -24.60
C ARG A 435 24.79 17.62 -25.28
N GLN A 436 25.07 16.55 -24.53
CA GLN A 436 25.03 15.18 -25.05
C GLN A 436 23.62 14.61 -25.13
N LYS A 437 22.64 15.23 -24.47
CA LYS A 437 21.28 14.70 -24.31
C LYS A 437 21.27 13.29 -23.72
N LYS A 438 22.15 13.06 -22.73
CA LYS A 438 22.38 11.76 -22.12
C LYS A 438 22.62 11.93 -20.62
N THR A 439 22.02 11.04 -19.82
CA THR A 439 22.26 10.97 -18.39
C THR A 439 23.66 10.41 -18.11
N LEU A 440 24.42 11.14 -17.28
CA LEU A 440 25.76 10.76 -16.82
C LEU A 440 25.81 10.59 -15.30
N GLU A 441 24.99 11.36 -14.57
CA GLU A 441 24.91 11.33 -13.10
C GLU A 441 23.59 10.71 -12.63
N HIS A 442 23.65 9.96 -11.54
CA HIS A 442 22.47 9.40 -10.89
C HIS A 442 21.66 10.50 -10.19
N ARG A 443 20.40 10.65 -10.57
CA ARG A 443 19.43 11.57 -9.96
C ARG A 443 18.04 11.01 -10.05
N GLY A 444 17.14 11.50 -9.20
CA GLY A 444 15.75 11.07 -9.25
C GLY A 444 15.02 11.34 -7.94
N ILE A 445 14.14 10.42 -7.56
CA ILE A 445 13.31 10.53 -6.36
C ILE A 445 13.49 9.30 -5.48
N TYR A 446 13.71 9.52 -4.18
CA TYR A 446 13.38 8.54 -3.17
C TYR A 446 11.88 8.64 -2.93
N PHE A 447 11.12 7.84 -3.66
CA PHE A 447 9.68 7.80 -3.54
C PHE A 447 9.32 7.09 -2.25
N THR A 448 8.50 7.75 -1.43
CA THR A 448 7.91 7.15 -0.24
C THR A 448 6.42 7.38 -0.21
N CYS A 449 5.66 6.36 0.20
CA CYS A 449 4.24 6.51 0.42
C CYS A 449 3.70 5.68 1.58
N TYR A 450 2.62 6.19 2.17
CA TYR A 450 1.91 5.61 3.31
C TYR A 450 0.51 5.16 2.92
N GLN A 451 0.12 4.00 3.44
CA GLN A 451 -1.19 3.37 3.25
C GLN A 451 -1.43 2.33 4.36
N SER A 452 -2.68 1.96 4.61
CA SER A 452 -3.01 0.88 5.55
C SER A 452 -2.91 -0.53 4.96
N LEU A 453 -2.87 -0.65 3.63
CA LEU A 453 -2.71 -1.92 2.93
C LEU A 453 -1.88 -1.71 1.64
N ILE A 454 -0.70 -2.32 1.55
CA ILE A 454 0.22 -2.15 0.40
C ILE A 454 -0.45 -2.66 -0.87
N ARG A 455 -1.16 -3.78 -0.76
CA ARG A 455 -1.91 -4.40 -1.86
C ARG A 455 -2.89 -3.46 -2.54
N ASP A 456 -3.63 -2.64 -1.78
CA ASP A 456 -4.66 -1.73 -2.32
C ASP A 456 -4.10 -0.34 -2.66
N GLY A 457 -2.99 0.05 -2.03
CA GLY A 457 -2.25 1.28 -2.30
C GLY A 457 -1.21 1.10 -3.41
N PHE A 458 0.06 1.24 -3.06
CA PHE A 458 1.19 1.22 -4.00
C PHE A 458 1.14 0.09 -5.03
N ASN A 459 0.96 -1.16 -4.59
CA ASN A 459 1.00 -2.31 -5.50
C ASN A 459 -0.15 -2.24 -6.53
N PHE A 460 -1.37 -1.93 -6.09
CA PHE A 460 -2.50 -1.76 -7.01
C PHE A 460 -2.28 -0.64 -8.04
N LEU A 461 -1.82 0.53 -7.58
CA LEU A 461 -1.62 1.70 -8.43
C LEU A 461 -0.62 1.42 -9.55
N ILE A 462 0.50 0.78 -9.24
CA ILE A 462 1.52 0.43 -10.23
C ILE A 462 1.01 -0.70 -11.14
N THR A 463 0.56 -1.80 -10.56
CA THR A 463 0.34 -3.04 -11.31
C THR A 463 -0.98 -3.05 -12.08
N ARG A 464 -2.06 -2.48 -11.51
CA ARG A 464 -3.41 -2.55 -12.07
C ARG A 464 -3.82 -1.33 -12.83
N TRP A 465 -3.24 -0.17 -12.53
CA TRP A 465 -3.54 1.08 -13.22
C TRP A 465 -2.38 1.51 -14.12
N GLY A 466 -1.20 1.76 -13.53
CA GLY A 466 -0.03 2.28 -14.24
C GLY A 466 0.37 1.41 -15.43
N SER A 467 0.61 0.12 -15.17
CA SER A 467 1.09 -0.84 -16.18
C SER A 467 -0.01 -1.55 -16.98
N ASN A 468 -1.27 -1.13 -16.84
CA ASN A 468 -2.40 -1.77 -17.53
C ASN A 468 -2.88 -0.94 -18.71
N ALA A 469 -2.62 -1.40 -19.94
CA ALA A 469 -2.99 -0.69 -21.17
C ALA A 469 -4.50 -0.51 -21.37
N GLY A 470 -5.33 -1.40 -20.78
CA GLY A 470 -6.79 -1.34 -20.87
C GLY A 470 -7.45 -0.47 -19.78
N PHE A 471 -6.65 0.10 -18.87
CA PHE A 471 -7.15 0.93 -17.78
C PHE A 471 -7.06 2.44 -18.12
N PRO A 472 -8.04 3.28 -17.73
CA PRO A 472 -9.35 2.95 -17.19
C PRO A 472 -10.23 2.18 -18.18
N GLU A 473 -11.12 1.34 -17.64
CA GLU A 473 -12.03 0.50 -18.43
C GLU A 473 -13.11 1.34 -19.15
N HIS A 474 -13.76 0.75 -20.15
CA HIS A 474 -14.91 1.33 -20.88
C HIS A 474 -14.61 2.68 -21.55
N LYS A 475 -13.43 2.80 -22.17
CA LYS A 475 -13.03 3.98 -22.95
C LYS A 475 -13.03 3.63 -24.43
N ASP A 476 -14.04 4.10 -25.14
CA ASP A 476 -14.26 3.73 -26.55
C ASP A 476 -13.60 4.73 -27.53
N LYS A 477 -13.22 5.92 -27.05
CA LYS A 477 -12.52 6.97 -27.82
C LYS A 477 -11.01 6.89 -27.62
N THR A 478 -10.44 5.73 -27.91
CA THR A 478 -8.99 5.47 -27.82
C THR A 478 -8.50 4.74 -29.06
N HIS A 479 -7.20 4.41 -29.07
CA HIS A 479 -6.66 3.54 -30.11
C HIS A 479 -7.28 2.16 -29.92
N ALA A 480 -7.25 1.32 -30.97
CA ALA A 480 -7.77 -0.04 -30.90
C ALA A 480 -7.09 -0.88 -29.80
N ASP A 481 -5.86 -0.51 -29.42
CA ASP A 481 -5.08 -1.14 -28.34
C ASP A 481 -5.41 -0.60 -26.94
N GLY A 482 -6.36 0.33 -26.83
CA GLY A 482 -6.84 0.91 -25.57
C GLY A 482 -6.23 2.26 -25.18
N PRO A 483 -6.50 2.75 -23.95
CA PRO A 483 -5.92 3.96 -23.39
C PRO A 483 -4.38 4.02 -23.41
N GLY A 484 -3.73 2.88 -23.20
CA GLY A 484 -2.28 2.78 -23.02
C GLY A 484 -1.86 2.75 -21.55
N MET A 485 -0.54 2.68 -21.33
CA MET A 485 0.08 2.60 -20.01
C MET A 485 0.55 3.98 -19.52
N ASP A 486 0.75 4.11 -18.21
CA ASP A 486 1.35 5.30 -17.61
C ASP A 486 2.71 5.61 -18.25
N PRO A 487 2.91 6.80 -18.84
CA PRO A 487 4.12 7.05 -19.60
C PRO A 487 5.37 7.18 -18.72
N ILE A 488 5.23 7.38 -17.42
CA ILE A 488 6.34 7.75 -16.54
C ILE A 488 6.81 6.56 -15.72
N ILE A 489 5.88 5.82 -15.10
CA ILE A 489 6.21 4.76 -14.12
C ILE A 489 5.65 3.38 -14.48
N ARG A 490 5.15 3.20 -15.71
CA ARG A 490 4.81 1.87 -16.23
C ARG A 490 5.96 0.89 -16.08
N GLN A 491 5.57 -0.37 -16.03
CA GLN A 491 6.45 -1.50 -15.86
C GLN A 491 5.99 -2.63 -16.76
N ARG A 492 6.86 -3.04 -17.68
CA ARG A 492 6.61 -4.13 -18.62
C ARG A 492 7.19 -5.43 -18.09
N LEU A 493 6.32 -6.36 -17.75
CA LEU A 493 6.67 -7.60 -17.05
C LEU A 493 7.45 -8.60 -17.88
N ARG A 494 7.13 -8.72 -19.17
CA ARG A 494 7.69 -9.74 -20.08
C ARG A 494 7.85 -9.18 -21.48
N GLU A 495 8.78 -9.74 -22.24
CA GLU A 495 8.97 -9.39 -23.65
C GLU A 495 7.72 -9.70 -24.49
N ASP A 496 6.90 -10.68 -24.11
CA ASP A 496 5.65 -11.01 -24.80
C ASP A 496 4.44 -10.13 -24.42
N HIS A 497 4.62 -9.15 -23.52
CA HIS A 497 3.59 -8.14 -23.26
C HIS A 497 3.53 -7.10 -24.40
N PRO A 498 2.35 -6.52 -24.70
CA PRO A 498 2.21 -5.49 -25.71
C PRO A 498 3.20 -4.34 -25.52
N GLU A 499 3.66 -3.78 -26.64
CA GLU A 499 4.54 -2.61 -26.61
C GLU A 499 3.88 -1.44 -25.87
N ASP A 500 4.71 -0.76 -25.08
CA ASP A 500 4.30 0.35 -24.24
C ASP A 500 3.86 1.53 -25.12
N HIS A 501 2.61 1.95 -24.97
CA HIS A 501 2.07 3.08 -25.72
C HIS A 501 1.15 3.95 -24.87
N ILE A 502 0.89 5.15 -25.37
CA ILE A 502 -0.16 6.05 -24.91
C ILE A 502 -1.05 6.43 -26.09
N SER A 503 -2.37 6.43 -25.87
CA SER A 503 -3.34 7.01 -26.81
C SER A 503 -3.44 8.53 -26.58
N LEU A 504 -3.22 9.32 -27.64
CA LEU A 504 -3.31 10.78 -27.60
C LEU A 504 -4.28 11.33 -28.65
N TYR A 505 -4.88 12.49 -28.37
CA TYR A 505 -5.69 13.22 -29.33
C TYR A 505 -4.80 13.96 -30.35
N ASP A 506 -5.11 13.85 -31.64
CA ASP A 506 -4.34 14.47 -32.72
C ASP A 506 -4.72 15.93 -33.02
N GLY A 507 -5.85 16.41 -32.48
CA GLY A 507 -6.36 17.77 -32.71
C GLY A 507 -7.40 17.87 -33.82
N LYS A 508 -7.60 16.81 -34.62
CA LYS A 508 -8.51 16.83 -35.78
C LYS A 508 -9.84 16.13 -35.50
N ASP A 509 -9.80 14.91 -35.00
CA ASP A 509 -11.01 14.09 -34.79
C ASP A 509 -11.04 13.49 -33.38
N ALA A 510 -12.04 13.88 -32.60
CA ALA A 510 -12.20 13.46 -31.21
C ALA A 510 -12.38 11.94 -31.01
N SER A 511 -12.76 11.23 -32.08
CA SER A 511 -12.93 9.78 -32.13
C SER A 511 -11.68 9.05 -32.61
N ARG A 512 -10.68 9.77 -33.12
CA ARG A 512 -9.41 9.22 -33.58
C ARG A 512 -8.30 9.63 -32.65
N THR A 513 -7.59 8.64 -32.14
CA THR A 513 -6.40 8.86 -31.33
C THR A 513 -5.19 8.26 -32.03
N VAL A 514 -4.04 8.86 -31.76
CA VAL A 514 -2.75 8.38 -32.23
C VAL A 514 -2.13 7.53 -31.15
N LYS A 515 -1.68 6.35 -31.53
CA LYS A 515 -0.80 5.51 -30.71
C LYS A 515 0.60 6.13 -30.75
N VAL A 516 1.11 6.50 -29.58
CA VAL A 516 2.50 6.92 -29.41
C VAL A 516 3.24 5.85 -28.64
N ASP A 517 4.20 5.21 -29.29
CA ASP A 517 5.08 4.24 -28.65
C ASP A 517 6.06 4.96 -27.72
N LEU A 518 6.13 4.48 -26.48
CA LEU A 518 6.89 5.11 -25.39
C LEU A 518 8.35 4.67 -25.35
N GLY A 519 8.69 3.59 -26.05
CA GLY A 519 10.06 3.06 -26.13
C GLY A 519 10.65 2.70 -24.76
N VAL A 520 11.93 3.03 -24.56
CA VAL A 520 12.66 2.71 -23.32
C VAL A 520 12.18 3.60 -22.16
N PRO A 521 11.96 3.05 -20.95
CA PRO A 521 11.59 3.83 -19.77
C PRO A 521 12.61 4.91 -19.38
N TRP A 522 12.11 6.07 -18.91
CA TRP A 522 12.92 7.16 -18.37
C TRP A 522 13.05 7.14 -16.86
N VAL A 523 12.29 6.27 -16.20
CA VAL A 523 12.39 6.01 -14.76
C VAL A 523 12.92 4.60 -14.56
N ASP A 524 14.10 4.50 -13.96
CA ASP A 524 14.72 3.23 -13.62
C ASP A 524 14.49 2.92 -12.14
N PRO A 525 13.67 1.90 -11.81
CA PRO A 525 13.53 1.45 -10.44
C PRO A 525 14.80 0.74 -9.96
N ARG A 526 15.53 1.36 -9.04
CA ARG A 526 16.76 0.80 -8.46
C ARG A 526 16.49 -0.04 -7.20
N GLY A 527 15.24 -0.45 -7.00
CA GLY A 527 14.80 -1.22 -5.83
C GLY A 527 14.30 -0.38 -4.66
N GLY A 528 14.04 -1.07 -3.56
CA GLY A 528 13.40 -0.51 -2.40
C GLY A 528 12.94 -1.59 -1.43
N GLU A 529 12.09 -1.22 -0.47
CA GLU A 529 11.58 -2.15 0.53
C GLU A 529 10.24 -1.70 1.12
N TYR A 530 9.47 -2.66 1.64
CA TYR A 530 8.26 -2.46 2.42
C TYR A 530 8.55 -2.43 3.91
N PHE A 531 8.07 -1.39 4.57
CA PHE A 531 8.22 -1.17 6.01
C PHE A 531 6.84 -0.98 6.65
N PHE A 532 6.79 -1.14 7.96
CA PHE A 532 5.70 -0.72 8.81
C PHE A 532 6.21 0.35 9.76
N THR A 533 5.51 1.48 9.80
CA THR A 533 5.79 2.61 10.69
C THR A 533 4.85 2.51 11.89
N PRO A 534 5.30 2.04 13.07
CA PRO A 534 4.41 1.86 14.22
C PRO A 534 4.01 3.18 14.86
N SER A 535 2.93 3.15 15.63
CA SER A 535 2.60 4.25 16.54
C SER A 535 3.60 4.33 17.70
N LEU A 536 3.70 5.49 18.35
CA LEU A 536 4.58 5.69 19.50
C LEU A 536 4.21 4.78 20.66
N ARG A 537 2.91 4.53 20.86
CA ARG A 537 2.42 3.54 21.81
C ARG A 537 2.93 2.14 21.47
N ALA A 538 2.83 1.71 20.21
CA ALA A 538 3.36 0.41 19.79
C ALA A 538 4.88 0.31 20.03
N LEU A 539 5.63 1.36 19.71
CA LEU A 539 7.07 1.42 19.98
C LEU A 539 7.38 1.26 21.47
N ARG A 540 6.63 1.96 22.34
CA ARG A 540 6.84 1.94 23.79
C ARG A 540 6.42 0.62 24.43
N GLU A 541 5.26 0.10 24.06
CA GLU A 541 4.60 -1.03 24.75
C GLU A 541 5.00 -2.39 24.16
N HIS A 542 5.31 -2.49 22.87
CA HIS A 542 5.56 -3.77 22.20
C HIS A 542 7.01 -3.96 21.73
N PHE A 543 7.64 -2.88 21.24
CA PHE A 543 8.95 -2.97 20.55
C PHE A 543 10.15 -2.47 21.36
N SER A 544 9.93 -1.97 22.56
CA SER A 544 11.00 -1.52 23.47
C SER A 544 11.01 -2.35 24.76
N ALA A 545 12.04 -2.20 25.56
CA ALA A 545 12.17 -2.86 26.87
C ALA A 545 12.77 -1.87 27.88
N ASP A 546 12.38 -1.99 29.16
CA ASP A 546 12.96 -1.17 30.21
C ASP A 546 14.45 -1.45 30.37
N ILE A 547 15.21 -0.41 30.75
CA ILE A 547 16.63 -0.52 31.05
C ILE A 547 16.76 -1.22 32.41
N VAL A 548 17.08 -2.51 32.41
CA VAL A 548 17.35 -3.24 33.66
C VAL A 548 18.72 -2.80 34.18
N ASN A 549 18.75 -1.95 35.21
CA ASN A 549 19.98 -1.61 35.92
C ASN A 549 20.51 -2.85 36.66
N ALA A 550 21.37 -3.62 36.00
CA ALA A 550 22.12 -4.70 36.62
C ALA A 550 23.27 -4.14 37.48
N GLN A 551 22.96 -3.67 38.70
CA GLN A 551 23.96 -3.60 39.77
C GLN A 551 23.40 -4.22 41.03
N GLY A 552 24.02 -5.35 41.41
CA GLY A 552 23.60 -6.24 42.48
C GLY A 552 23.55 -5.60 43.85
N GLN A 553 22.56 -6.05 44.62
CA GLN A 553 22.43 -5.80 46.04
C GLN A 553 23.61 -6.43 46.79
N ALA A 554 24.43 -5.61 47.44
CA ALA A 554 25.29 -6.03 48.54
C ALA A 554 24.81 -5.29 49.80
N GLU A 555 24.25 -6.06 50.72
CA GLU A 555 23.83 -5.61 52.05
C GLU A 555 25.00 -5.01 52.84
N ARG A 556 24.74 -3.96 53.63
CA ARG A 556 25.59 -3.58 54.78
C ARG A 556 24.73 -3.31 56.01
N PRO A 557 25.26 -3.55 57.22
CA PRO A 557 24.46 -3.72 58.42
C PRO A 557 24.12 -2.40 59.13
N VAL A 558 23.05 -2.50 59.91
CA VAL A 558 22.41 -1.46 60.74
C VAL A 558 23.36 -0.94 61.83
N GLN A 559 23.38 0.38 62.04
CA GLN A 559 23.82 0.98 63.31
C GLN A 559 23.05 2.27 63.64
N ASP A 560 23.02 2.55 64.95
CA ASP A 560 22.03 3.27 65.73
C ASP A 560 21.71 4.74 65.39
N GLN A 561 20.52 5.10 65.87
CA GLN A 561 19.78 6.36 65.73
C GLN A 561 20.52 7.60 66.24
N LEU A 562 20.48 8.66 65.42
CA LEU A 562 20.77 10.06 65.73
C LEU A 562 19.61 10.93 65.20
N PRO A 563 19.38 12.13 65.74
CA PRO A 563 18.10 12.84 65.61
C PRO A 563 17.79 13.28 64.17
N GLU A 564 16.51 13.19 63.79
CA GLU A 564 16.03 13.26 62.41
C GLU A 564 16.34 14.59 61.69
N ASP A 565 17.01 14.45 60.54
CA ASP A 565 17.31 15.51 59.58
C ASP A 565 16.01 16.02 58.91
N PRO A 566 15.80 17.34 58.72
CA PRO A 566 14.66 17.91 58.00
C PRO A 566 14.39 17.30 56.62
N VAL A 567 15.43 16.79 55.94
CA VAL A 567 15.32 16.09 54.65
C VAL A 567 14.68 14.71 54.81
N VAL A 568 14.91 14.02 55.93
CA VAL A 568 14.27 12.73 56.24
C VAL A 568 12.76 12.92 56.50
N ARG A 569 12.37 14.07 57.04
CA ARG A 569 10.95 14.44 57.18
C ARG A 569 10.28 14.66 55.82
N ASP A 570 10.91 15.41 54.91
CA ASP A 570 10.39 15.63 53.53
C ASP A 570 10.29 14.32 52.74
N LEU A 571 11.26 13.43 52.92
CA LEU A 571 11.23 12.09 52.31
C LEU A 571 10.12 11.21 52.89
N ARG A 572 9.86 11.27 54.20
CA ARG A 572 8.71 10.55 54.80
C ARG A 572 7.37 11.10 54.30
N GLU A 573 7.22 12.41 54.19
CA GLU A 573 6.01 13.03 53.62
C GLU A 573 5.80 12.58 52.16
N LYS A 574 6.85 12.47 51.35
CA LYS A 574 6.78 11.90 49.99
C LYS A 574 6.47 10.41 49.96
N VAL A 575 6.99 9.62 50.90
CA VAL A 575 6.66 8.20 51.01
C VAL A 575 5.18 8.03 51.35
N GLU A 576 4.65 8.84 52.27
CA GLU A 576 3.22 8.83 52.63
C GLU A 576 2.32 9.25 51.46
N GLU A 577 2.75 10.23 50.66
CA GLU A 577 2.08 10.63 49.40
C GLU A 577 2.08 9.49 48.36
N LEU A 578 3.21 8.81 48.19
CA LEU A 578 3.34 7.67 47.28
C LEU A 578 2.50 6.47 47.73
N GLU A 579 2.44 6.21 49.04
CA GLU A 579 1.56 5.18 49.61
C GLU A 579 0.08 5.51 49.43
N GLN A 580 -0.32 6.79 49.49
CA GLN A 580 -1.69 7.20 49.15
C GLN A 580 -1.98 7.00 47.65
N LYS A 581 -1.05 7.36 46.75
CA LYS A 581 -1.20 7.11 45.30
C LYS A 581 -1.26 5.63 44.97
N ASN A 582 -0.49 4.79 45.66
CA ASN A 582 -0.50 3.34 45.47
C ASN A 582 -1.83 2.72 45.93
N ARG A 583 -2.39 3.20 47.04
CA ARG A 583 -3.76 2.82 47.49
C ARG A 583 -4.83 3.24 46.47
N ALA A 584 -4.69 4.41 45.83
CA ALA A 584 -5.61 4.83 44.76
C ALA A 584 -5.49 3.94 43.51
N LEU A 585 -4.28 3.52 43.12
CA LEU A 585 -4.05 2.57 42.03
C LEU A 585 -4.64 1.19 42.34
N GLN A 586 -4.51 0.71 43.58
CA GLN A 586 -5.13 -0.56 44.01
C GLN A 586 -6.67 -0.50 43.94
N ASN A 587 -7.28 0.65 44.21
CA ASN A 587 -8.72 0.84 44.04
C ASN A 587 -9.12 0.79 42.54
N ILE A 588 -8.33 1.39 41.65
CA ILE A 588 -8.56 1.32 40.19
C ILE A 588 -8.42 -0.12 39.67
N VAL A 589 -7.45 -0.88 40.21
CA VAL A 589 -7.29 -2.31 39.88
C VAL A 589 -8.51 -3.11 40.31
N ARG A 590 -9.08 -2.82 41.48
CA ARG A 590 -10.32 -3.45 41.95
C ARG A 590 -11.52 -3.10 41.06
N ASP A 591 -11.68 -1.85 40.65
CA ASP A 591 -12.77 -1.45 39.74
C ASP A 591 -12.64 -2.16 38.37
N ARG A 592 -11.42 -2.38 37.88
CA ARG A 592 -11.17 -3.17 36.66
C ARG A 592 -11.46 -4.66 36.81
N VAL A 593 -11.42 -5.22 38.02
CA VAL A 593 -11.83 -6.61 38.27
C VAL A 593 -13.34 -6.76 38.12
N ASP A 594 -14.13 -5.74 38.48
CA ASP A 594 -15.57 -5.72 38.25
C ASP A 594 -15.91 -5.60 36.75
N ASP A 595 -15.12 -4.85 35.97
CA ASP A 595 -15.22 -4.81 34.50
C ASP A 595 -14.93 -6.20 33.87
N ILE A 596 -13.99 -6.97 34.42
CA ILE A 596 -13.69 -8.34 33.98
C ILE A 596 -14.89 -9.26 34.25
N GLY A 597 -15.59 -9.07 35.37
CA GLY A 597 -16.84 -9.79 35.65
C GLY A 597 -17.92 -9.52 34.60
N THR A 598 -18.10 -8.25 34.24
CA THR A 598 -19.06 -7.83 33.20
C THR A 598 -18.71 -8.39 31.82
N LEU A 599 -17.42 -8.44 31.47
CA LEU A 599 -16.94 -9.05 30.23
C LEU A 599 -17.10 -10.58 30.22
N HIS A 600 -16.99 -11.24 31.38
CA HIS A 600 -17.25 -12.67 31.51
C HIS A 600 -18.72 -13.02 31.26
N ASP A 601 -19.64 -12.18 31.71
CA ASP A 601 -21.07 -12.35 31.46
C ASP A 601 -21.40 -12.12 29.98
N GLN A 602 -20.80 -11.11 29.34
CA GLN A 602 -20.90 -10.91 27.89
C GLN A 602 -20.33 -12.07 27.07
N LEU A 603 -19.22 -12.67 27.53
CA LEU A 603 -18.63 -13.84 26.89
C LEU A 603 -19.56 -15.06 26.97
N LYS A 604 -20.21 -15.28 28.12
CA LYS A 604 -21.23 -16.33 28.27
C LYS A 604 -22.42 -16.13 27.34
N GLU A 605 -22.89 -14.89 27.19
CA GLU A 605 -23.99 -14.55 26.28
C GLU A 605 -23.61 -14.82 24.82
N GLN A 606 -22.38 -14.46 24.41
CA GLN A 606 -21.86 -14.76 23.08
C GLN A 606 -21.65 -16.25 22.82
N GLN A 607 -21.19 -17.02 23.82
CA GLN A 607 -21.03 -18.47 23.70
C GLN A 607 -22.36 -19.20 23.55
N GLU A 608 -23.43 -18.71 24.21
CA GLU A 608 -24.76 -19.26 24.07
C GLU A 608 -25.36 -18.93 22.69
N LEU A 609 -25.14 -17.72 22.18
CA LEU A 609 -25.52 -17.33 20.81
C LEU A 609 -24.80 -18.19 19.75
N HIS A 610 -23.49 -18.40 19.93
CA HIS A 610 -22.70 -19.27 19.06
C HIS A 610 -23.18 -20.73 19.09
N ARG A 611 -23.60 -21.23 20.25
CA ARG A 611 -24.15 -22.59 20.39
C ARG A 611 -25.49 -22.74 19.67
N GLN A 612 -26.34 -21.72 19.72
CA GLN A 612 -27.60 -21.65 18.97
C GLN A 612 -27.36 -21.58 17.46
N ASP A 613 -26.30 -20.89 17.02
CA ASP A 613 -25.92 -20.85 15.60
C ASP A 613 -25.30 -22.17 15.13
N LEU A 614 -24.54 -22.88 15.97
CA LEU A 614 -24.06 -24.24 15.69
C LEU A 614 -25.21 -25.25 15.60
N GLU A 615 -26.26 -25.12 16.41
CA GLU A 615 -27.48 -25.93 16.27
C GLU A 615 -28.27 -25.62 14.99
N LYS A 616 -28.25 -24.38 14.50
CA LYS A 616 -28.78 -24.01 13.18
C LYS A 616 -27.94 -24.60 12.04
N ILE A 617 -26.61 -24.59 12.18
CA ILE A 617 -25.67 -25.18 11.20
C ILE A 617 -25.85 -26.71 11.13
N LYS A 618 -26.05 -27.40 12.27
CA LYS A 618 -26.36 -28.84 12.30
C LYS A 618 -27.66 -29.22 11.58
N LYS A 619 -28.57 -28.26 11.35
CA LYS A 619 -29.82 -28.46 10.61
C LYS A 619 -29.74 -28.01 9.14
N GLY A 620 -28.57 -27.57 8.65
CA GLY A 620 -28.37 -27.02 7.32
C GLY A 620 -27.34 -27.78 6.48
N THR A 621 -27.70 -28.01 5.22
CA THR A 621 -26.91 -28.59 4.11
C THR A 621 -25.50 -28.00 3.98
N LEU A 622 -24.49 -28.83 3.63
CA LEU A 622 -23.12 -28.36 3.42
C LEU A 622 -23.00 -27.71 2.03
N VAL A 623 -22.67 -26.42 1.97
CA VAL A 623 -22.57 -25.66 0.72
C VAL A 623 -21.14 -25.12 0.57
N GLY A 624 -20.44 -25.51 -0.50
CA GLY A 624 -19.14 -24.92 -0.86
C GLY A 624 -19.29 -23.47 -1.34
N TYR A 625 -18.20 -22.70 -1.32
CA TYR A 625 -18.17 -21.23 -1.47
C TYR A 625 -18.72 -20.67 -2.81
N ALA A 626 -19.12 -21.51 -3.76
CA ALA A 626 -19.82 -21.11 -4.98
C ALA A 626 -21.33 -21.43 -4.99
N GLY A 627 -21.96 -21.77 -3.85
CA GLY A 627 -23.42 -21.78 -3.70
C GLY A 627 -24.22 -22.73 -4.61
N LEU A 628 -23.59 -23.54 -5.47
CA LEU A 628 -24.27 -24.21 -6.59
C LEU A 628 -23.83 -25.65 -6.86
N ILE A 629 -22.90 -26.23 -6.07
CA ILE A 629 -22.64 -27.67 -6.08
C ILE A 629 -22.78 -28.19 -4.66
N ARG A 630 -23.75 -29.08 -4.46
CA ARG A 630 -23.98 -29.73 -3.17
C ARG A 630 -22.92 -30.80 -2.97
N LEU A 631 -22.11 -30.64 -1.93
CA LEU A 631 -21.08 -31.61 -1.56
C LEU A 631 -21.62 -32.70 -0.61
N ASP A 632 -22.94 -32.78 -0.48
CA ASP A 632 -23.63 -33.77 0.36
C ASP A 632 -23.28 -35.22 -0.03
N PHE A 633 -22.84 -35.45 -1.28
CA PHE A 633 -22.38 -36.76 -1.76
C PHE A 633 -21.14 -37.27 -1.01
N LEU A 634 -20.30 -36.37 -0.47
CA LEU A 634 -19.12 -36.75 0.32
C LEU A 634 -19.52 -37.50 1.60
N ASN A 635 -20.74 -37.31 2.09
CA ASN A 635 -21.28 -38.05 3.24
C ASN A 635 -21.73 -39.48 2.87
N GLN A 636 -21.79 -39.79 1.57
CA GLN A 636 -22.28 -41.07 1.04
C GLN A 636 -21.15 -41.96 0.49
N LEU A 637 -19.92 -41.44 0.40
CA LEU A 637 -18.75 -42.20 -0.05
C LEU A 637 -18.25 -43.12 1.07
N ALA A 638 -17.89 -44.36 0.71
CA ALA A 638 -17.12 -45.23 1.59
C ALA A 638 -15.69 -44.70 1.76
N ASP A 639 -15.01 -45.08 2.85
CA ASP A 639 -13.69 -44.57 3.20
C ASP A 639 -12.64 -44.82 2.09
N ASP A 640 -12.70 -45.96 1.42
CA ASP A 640 -11.81 -46.29 0.30
C ASP A 640 -12.07 -45.43 -0.95
N ASP A 641 -13.33 -45.13 -1.25
CA ASP A 641 -13.72 -44.27 -2.38
C ASP A 641 -13.37 -42.80 -2.12
N LEU A 642 -13.46 -42.36 -0.86
CA LEU A 642 -13.03 -41.03 -0.44
C LEU A 642 -11.50 -40.88 -0.56
N ARG A 643 -10.73 -41.88 -0.15
CA ARG A 643 -9.27 -41.90 -0.32
C ARG A 643 -8.87 -41.84 -1.79
N GLU A 644 -9.52 -42.62 -2.64
CA GLU A 644 -9.24 -42.61 -4.08
C GLU A 644 -9.63 -41.27 -4.74
N LEU A 645 -10.74 -40.65 -4.34
CA LEU A 645 -11.13 -39.31 -4.79
C LEU A 645 -10.06 -38.27 -4.42
N LYS A 646 -9.53 -38.29 -3.19
CA LYS A 646 -8.45 -37.39 -2.76
C LYS A 646 -7.21 -37.51 -3.64
N HIS A 647 -6.76 -38.74 -3.91
CA HIS A 647 -5.62 -38.97 -4.79
C HIS A 647 -5.88 -38.59 -6.25
N GLN A 648 -7.10 -38.78 -6.76
CA GLN A 648 -7.46 -38.40 -8.13
C GLN A 648 -7.51 -36.89 -8.32
N ILE A 649 -8.01 -36.14 -7.35
CA ILE A 649 -8.04 -34.68 -7.40
C ILE A 649 -6.62 -34.09 -7.36
N ILE A 650 -5.72 -34.64 -6.54
CA ILE A 650 -4.30 -34.24 -6.52
C ILE A 650 -3.62 -34.55 -7.87
N ARG A 651 -3.85 -35.74 -8.43
CA ARG A 651 -3.32 -36.12 -9.76
C ARG A 651 -3.87 -35.23 -10.87
N ALA A 652 -5.17 -34.90 -10.81
CA ALA A 652 -5.79 -33.98 -11.74
C ALA A 652 -5.10 -32.62 -11.65
N LEU A 653 -5.01 -31.99 -10.47
CA LEU A 653 -4.30 -30.72 -10.30
C LEU A 653 -2.86 -30.75 -10.83
N GLY A 654 -2.12 -31.85 -10.60
CA GLY A 654 -0.77 -32.03 -11.13
C GLY A 654 -0.72 -32.09 -12.66
N GLN A 655 -1.71 -32.73 -13.31
CA GLN A 655 -1.82 -32.73 -14.76
C GLN A 655 -2.20 -31.35 -15.29
N LEU A 656 -3.17 -30.68 -14.63
CA LEU A 656 -3.71 -29.38 -15.02
C LEU A 656 -2.73 -28.21 -14.82
N ALA A 657 -1.67 -28.39 -14.03
CA ALA A 657 -0.60 -27.42 -13.83
C ALA A 657 0.42 -27.34 -15.00
N GLY A 658 0.33 -28.23 -16.01
CA GLY A 658 1.16 -28.21 -17.22
C GLY A 658 0.47 -27.58 -18.44
N ASP A 659 1.16 -27.57 -19.60
CA ASP A 659 0.58 -27.17 -20.90
C ASP A 659 -0.39 -28.26 -21.41
N VAL A 660 -1.66 -28.21 -21.00
CA VAL A 660 -2.66 -29.25 -21.32
C VAL A 660 -3.63 -28.83 -22.42
N ASP A 661 -3.83 -29.69 -23.42
CA ASP A 661 -4.80 -29.52 -24.51
C ASP A 661 -6.25 -29.69 -24.02
N TRP A 662 -7.18 -28.90 -24.58
CA TRP A 662 -8.59 -28.84 -24.20
C TRP A 662 -9.33 -30.20 -24.25
N LYS A 663 -8.98 -31.06 -25.21
CA LYS A 663 -9.59 -32.41 -25.30
C LYS A 663 -9.21 -33.30 -24.12
N GLN A 664 -7.98 -33.14 -23.62
CA GLN A 664 -7.49 -33.89 -22.47
C GLN A 664 -8.17 -33.40 -21.19
N TRP A 665 -8.38 -32.09 -21.06
CA TRP A 665 -9.20 -31.50 -19.99
C TRP A 665 -10.63 -32.05 -19.94
N GLN A 666 -11.31 -32.09 -21.10
CA GLN A 666 -12.68 -32.61 -21.19
C GLN A 666 -12.77 -34.08 -20.76
N SER A 667 -11.76 -34.89 -21.08
CA SER A 667 -11.68 -36.28 -20.64
C SER A 667 -11.57 -36.40 -19.12
N ILE A 668 -10.63 -35.66 -18.52
CA ILE A 668 -10.39 -35.69 -17.05
C ILE A 668 -11.66 -35.29 -16.29
N ILE A 669 -12.33 -34.22 -16.72
CA ILE A 669 -13.56 -33.73 -16.10
C ILE A 669 -14.71 -34.73 -16.29
N GLY A 670 -14.85 -35.28 -17.51
CA GLY A 670 -15.86 -36.28 -17.81
C GLY A 670 -15.70 -37.53 -16.94
N ASP A 671 -14.48 -38.02 -16.77
CA ASP A 671 -14.16 -39.20 -15.99
C ASP A 671 -14.45 -39.00 -14.50
N LEU A 672 -14.05 -37.84 -13.93
CA LEU A 672 -14.34 -37.50 -12.54
C LEU A 672 -15.85 -37.38 -12.29
N ASN A 673 -16.58 -36.70 -13.18
CA ASN A 673 -18.02 -36.54 -13.04
C ASN A 673 -18.78 -37.86 -13.17
N ASN A 674 -18.43 -38.70 -14.15
CA ASN A 674 -19.08 -39.98 -14.36
C ASN A 674 -18.87 -40.92 -13.16
N ARG A 675 -17.70 -40.84 -12.51
CA ARG A 675 -17.35 -41.72 -11.41
C ARG A 675 -17.96 -41.32 -10.08
N TYR A 676 -17.98 -40.02 -9.76
CA TYR A 676 -18.44 -39.53 -8.45
C TYR A 676 -19.80 -38.85 -8.49
N GLY A 677 -20.43 -38.76 -9.67
CA GLY A 677 -21.80 -38.34 -9.82
C GLY A 677 -22.04 -36.89 -9.42
N PHE A 678 -21.22 -35.95 -9.91
CA PHE A 678 -21.38 -34.51 -9.62
C PHE A 678 -22.62 -33.87 -10.29
N GLN A 679 -23.44 -34.67 -10.99
CA GLN A 679 -24.73 -34.29 -11.61
C GLN A 679 -24.62 -33.15 -12.64
N LEU A 680 -23.56 -33.17 -13.45
CA LEU A 680 -23.34 -32.17 -14.49
C LEU A 680 -24.10 -32.53 -15.76
N ASN A 681 -24.72 -31.53 -16.39
CA ASN A 681 -25.40 -31.72 -17.65
C ASN A 681 -24.44 -31.45 -18.82
N TYR A 682 -24.35 -32.41 -19.74
CA TYR A 682 -23.62 -32.26 -21.00
C TYR A 682 -24.56 -31.62 -22.04
N GLY A 683 -24.32 -30.37 -22.40
CA GLY A 683 -25.14 -29.66 -23.38
C GLY A 683 -24.82 -30.06 -24.83
N HIS A 684 -25.81 -29.92 -25.73
CA HIS A 684 -25.68 -30.25 -27.16
C HIS A 684 -24.59 -29.47 -27.92
N GLY A 685 -23.96 -28.45 -27.30
CA GLY A 685 -22.85 -27.66 -27.86
C GLY A 685 -21.43 -28.11 -27.48
N GLY A 686 -21.26 -29.22 -26.74
CA GLY A 686 -19.93 -29.73 -26.38
C GLY A 686 -19.30 -29.13 -25.11
N HIS A 687 -20.13 -28.62 -24.18
CA HIS A 687 -19.69 -28.03 -22.90
C HIS A 687 -20.51 -28.57 -21.72
N PHE A 688 -19.90 -28.58 -20.53
CA PHE A 688 -20.52 -28.95 -19.26
C PHE A 688 -21.18 -27.73 -18.60
N GLU A 689 -22.45 -27.83 -18.20
CA GLU A 689 -23.17 -26.80 -17.46
C GLU A 689 -23.74 -27.37 -16.14
N GLY A 690 -23.71 -26.56 -15.06
CA GLY A 690 -24.35 -26.92 -13.79
C GLY A 690 -25.87 -26.71 -13.82
N GLU A 691 -26.62 -27.46 -13.00
CA GLU A 691 -28.11 -27.51 -12.97
C GLU A 691 -28.81 -26.15 -12.74
N HIS A 692 -28.06 -25.12 -12.33
CA HIS A 692 -28.55 -23.79 -12.00
C HIS A 692 -27.95 -22.66 -12.85
N TRP A 693 -27.37 -23.00 -14.01
CA TRP A 693 -26.73 -22.06 -14.95
C TRP A 693 -27.57 -20.81 -15.28
N ARG A 694 -28.89 -20.96 -15.47
CA ARG A 694 -29.80 -19.82 -15.70
C ARG A 694 -29.89 -18.87 -14.51
N LYS A 695 -29.95 -19.39 -13.28
CA LYS A 695 -29.91 -18.60 -12.04
C LYS A 695 -28.57 -17.89 -11.85
N TRP A 696 -27.46 -18.53 -12.23
CA TRP A 696 -26.13 -17.92 -12.19
C TRP A 696 -25.99 -16.77 -13.19
N LYS A 697 -26.47 -16.93 -14.44
CA LYS A 697 -26.57 -15.81 -15.40
C LYS A 697 -27.44 -14.68 -14.85
N GLU A 698 -28.60 -14.99 -14.25
CA GLU A 698 -29.45 -13.98 -13.63
C GLU A 698 -28.75 -13.25 -12.46
N ILE A 699 -27.95 -13.92 -11.63
CA ILE A 699 -27.15 -13.27 -10.56
C ILE A 699 -26.00 -12.43 -11.16
N GLN A 700 -25.36 -12.90 -12.22
CA GLN A 700 -24.33 -12.15 -12.97
C GLN A 700 -24.91 -10.86 -13.59
N TYR A 701 -26.18 -10.90 -14.02
CA TYR A 701 -26.88 -9.76 -14.63
C TYR A 701 -27.70 -8.90 -13.65
N SER A 702 -28.08 -9.41 -12.47
CA SER A 702 -28.86 -8.70 -11.45
C SER A 702 -27.96 -8.07 -10.39
N THR A 703 -27.28 -7.00 -10.78
CA THR A 703 -26.46 -6.21 -9.84
C THR A 703 -27.35 -5.40 -8.89
N SER A 704 -27.54 -5.89 -7.66
CA SER A 704 -27.95 -5.09 -6.51
C SER A 704 -26.87 -5.13 -5.42
N ALA A 705 -26.74 -4.03 -4.69
CA ALA A 705 -25.51 -3.51 -4.10
C ALA A 705 -24.93 -4.24 -2.86
N SER A 706 -25.27 -5.50 -2.59
CA SER A 706 -24.90 -6.15 -1.31
C SER A 706 -23.77 -7.18 -1.36
N ASP A 707 -23.25 -7.56 -2.53
CA ASP A 707 -22.19 -8.59 -2.64
C ASP A 707 -21.01 -8.18 -3.56
N TYR A 708 -20.81 -6.87 -3.77
CA TYR A 708 -19.76 -6.31 -4.63
C TYR A 708 -18.34 -6.75 -4.23
N ASP A 709 -18.05 -6.82 -2.94
CA ASP A 709 -16.72 -7.17 -2.41
C ASP A 709 -16.30 -8.62 -2.71
N ARG A 710 -17.26 -9.55 -2.75
CA ARG A 710 -16.99 -10.97 -3.01
C ARG A 710 -16.73 -11.23 -4.48
N THR A 711 -17.46 -10.55 -5.37
CA THR A 711 -17.29 -10.70 -6.83
C THR A 711 -16.02 -10.03 -7.32
N VAL A 712 -15.60 -8.90 -6.72
CA VAL A 712 -14.35 -8.19 -7.08
C VAL A 712 -13.12 -8.92 -6.57
N ALA A 713 -13.10 -9.43 -5.33
CA ALA A 713 -12.00 -10.27 -4.83
C ALA A 713 -11.83 -11.57 -5.65
N PHE A 714 -12.93 -12.08 -6.22
CA PHE A 714 -12.93 -13.20 -7.15
C PHE A 714 -12.40 -12.81 -8.54
N ARG A 715 -12.90 -11.71 -9.14
CA ARG A 715 -12.41 -11.15 -10.42
C ARG A 715 -10.91 -10.78 -10.36
N ASN A 716 -10.45 -10.26 -9.22
CA ASN A 716 -9.09 -9.79 -8.99
C ASN A 716 -8.07 -10.94 -8.84
N ARG A 717 -8.49 -12.11 -8.35
CA ARG A 717 -7.68 -13.35 -8.39
C ARG A 717 -7.64 -13.95 -9.80
N MET A 718 -8.75 -13.87 -10.54
CA MET A 718 -8.91 -14.46 -11.88
C MET A 718 -8.14 -13.71 -12.98
N GLY A 719 -8.00 -12.38 -12.88
CA GLY A 719 -7.25 -11.56 -13.83
C GLY A 719 -5.74 -11.79 -13.86
N GLN A 720 -5.17 -12.52 -12.90
CA GLN A 720 -3.75 -12.90 -12.93
C GLN A 720 -3.47 -14.14 -13.78
N TRP A 721 -4.47 -14.98 -14.08
CA TRP A 721 -4.26 -16.31 -14.69
C TRP A 721 -4.79 -16.42 -16.13
N CYS A 722 -5.57 -15.46 -16.61
CA CYS A 722 -6.23 -15.57 -17.92
C CYS A 722 -6.13 -14.28 -18.74
N SER A 723 -5.08 -14.15 -19.54
CA SER A 723 -5.11 -13.33 -20.76
C SER A 723 -5.90 -14.11 -21.82
N ASN A 724 -7.04 -13.58 -22.25
CA ASN A 724 -8.08 -14.27 -23.03
C ASN A 724 -7.72 -14.55 -24.51
N SER A 725 -6.43 -14.54 -24.87
CA SER A 725 -5.97 -14.65 -26.26
C SER A 725 -5.19 -15.94 -26.59
N LYS A 726 -4.88 -16.79 -25.60
CA LYS A 726 -4.07 -18.01 -25.81
C LYS A 726 -4.85 -19.33 -25.76
N TRP A 727 -6.14 -19.32 -25.44
CA TRP A 727 -6.96 -20.53 -25.45
C TRP A 727 -7.53 -20.73 -26.85
N ASN A 728 -7.08 -21.76 -27.56
CA ASN A 728 -7.61 -22.14 -28.88
C ASN A 728 -9.00 -22.79 -28.73
N ALA A 729 -9.90 -22.11 -28.02
CA ALA A 729 -11.22 -22.56 -27.68
C ALA A 729 -12.15 -22.25 -28.85
N ALA A 730 -12.54 -23.29 -29.59
CA ALA A 730 -13.57 -23.15 -30.61
C ALA A 730 -14.93 -22.93 -29.92
N GLY A 731 -15.43 -21.70 -29.95
CA GLY A 731 -16.76 -21.33 -29.42
C GLY A 731 -16.68 -20.37 -28.22
N GLY A 732 -17.38 -19.24 -28.33
CA GLY A 732 -17.29 -18.09 -27.41
C GLY A 732 -17.68 -18.33 -25.94
N ASP A 733 -18.22 -19.50 -25.58
CA ASP A 733 -18.58 -19.88 -24.20
C ASP A 733 -17.64 -20.95 -23.59
N ALA A 734 -16.74 -21.54 -24.37
CA ALA A 734 -15.86 -22.63 -23.93
C ALA A 734 -14.85 -22.21 -22.83
N GLY A 735 -14.34 -20.98 -22.91
CA GLY A 735 -13.41 -20.42 -21.92
C GLY A 735 -14.04 -20.19 -20.54
N GLY A 736 -15.34 -19.84 -20.50
CA GLY A 736 -16.08 -19.68 -19.25
C GLY A 736 -16.33 -21.00 -18.54
N CYS A 737 -16.65 -22.06 -19.29
CA CYS A 737 -16.83 -23.39 -18.73
C CYS A 737 -15.52 -23.99 -18.22
N ALA A 738 -14.41 -23.86 -18.95
CA ALA A 738 -13.08 -24.33 -18.53
C ALA A 738 -12.65 -23.76 -17.17
N LEU A 739 -12.89 -22.46 -17.00
CA LEU A 739 -12.53 -21.69 -15.82
C LEU A 739 -13.34 -22.09 -14.57
N MET A 740 -14.61 -22.44 -14.77
CA MET A 740 -15.49 -22.96 -13.72
C MET A 740 -15.02 -24.35 -13.22
N TRP A 741 -14.48 -25.17 -14.12
CA TRP A 741 -13.97 -26.51 -13.79
C TRP A 741 -12.66 -26.50 -13.05
N LEU A 742 -11.71 -25.67 -13.46
CA LEU A 742 -10.48 -25.46 -12.70
C LEU A 742 -10.81 -24.97 -11.28
N THR A 743 -11.75 -24.04 -11.17
CA THR A 743 -12.23 -23.53 -9.87
C THR A 743 -12.87 -24.63 -9.02
N PHE A 744 -13.74 -25.48 -9.62
CA PHE A 744 -14.35 -26.60 -8.91
C PHE A 744 -13.32 -27.62 -8.43
N VAL A 745 -12.34 -28.00 -9.26
CA VAL A 745 -11.32 -28.99 -8.89
C VAL A 745 -10.40 -28.45 -7.79
N ILE A 746 -10.02 -27.16 -7.83
CA ILE A 746 -9.24 -26.51 -6.77
C ILE A 746 -10.07 -26.43 -5.47
N GLN A 747 -11.33 -26.02 -5.55
CA GLN A 747 -12.18 -25.93 -4.36
C GLN A 747 -12.49 -27.30 -3.76
N LEU A 748 -12.73 -28.31 -4.60
CA LEU A 748 -12.94 -29.67 -4.16
C LEU A 748 -11.67 -30.22 -3.51
N HIS A 749 -10.49 -29.92 -4.03
CA HIS A 749 -9.21 -30.22 -3.39
C HIS A 749 -9.13 -29.60 -1.99
N ASP A 750 -9.41 -28.31 -1.86
CA ASP A 750 -9.32 -27.60 -0.58
C ASP A 750 -10.32 -28.15 0.44
N VAL A 751 -11.56 -28.44 0.01
CA VAL A 751 -12.57 -29.07 0.87
C VAL A 751 -12.13 -30.49 1.27
N LEU A 752 -11.59 -31.29 0.36
CA LEU A 752 -11.15 -32.66 0.65
C LEU A 752 -9.93 -32.72 1.57
N ARG A 753 -9.13 -31.64 1.68
CA ARG A 753 -8.03 -31.56 2.67
C ARG A 753 -8.53 -31.48 4.10
N VAL A 754 -9.66 -30.80 4.32
CA VAL A 754 -10.24 -30.59 5.65
C VAL A 754 -11.39 -31.55 5.96
N TYR A 755 -12.00 -32.16 4.95
CA TYR A 755 -13.09 -33.12 5.11
C TYR A 755 -12.55 -34.54 5.38
N ARG A 756 -12.84 -35.06 6.58
CA ARG A 756 -12.36 -36.35 7.11
C ARG A 756 -10.85 -36.55 6.88
N PRO A 757 -9.99 -35.71 7.50
CA PRO A 757 -8.56 -35.72 7.27
C PRO A 757 -7.87 -37.03 7.69
N GLU A 758 -8.51 -37.81 8.56
CA GLU A 758 -8.06 -39.15 8.96
C GLU A 758 -8.10 -40.19 7.83
N ILE A 759 -8.83 -39.90 6.75
CA ILE A 759 -8.86 -40.69 5.52
C ILE A 759 -8.04 -39.95 4.48
N PHE A 760 -6.75 -40.21 4.43
CA PHE A 760 -5.85 -39.73 3.36
C PHE A 760 -5.23 -40.89 2.61
#